data_AF-A0AA35R493-F1
#
_entry.id   AF-A0AA35R493-F1
#
_cell.length_a   1.000
_cell.length_b   1.000
_cell.length_c   1.000
_cell.angle_alpha   90.00
_cell.angle_beta   90.00
_cell.angle_gamma   90.00
#
_symmetry.space_group_name_H-M   'P 1'
#
loop_
_entity.id
_entity.type
_entity.pdbx_description
1 polymer ?
#
loop_
_entity_poly.entity_id
_entity_poly.type
_entity_poly.pdbx_seq_one_letter_code
_entity_poly.pdbx_strand_id
1 'polypeptide(L)'
;MTELAFLGSLLGMPSIFDPMFPATYATFFGSYPSWMNVGTQGSEPKVMEKNSEDSGDVFVSPMISNLVNIPTFKAEDQAEPKECKTKEVKTHVTPTPQKLKRIRVFDLSNSLREIKEVQIKTITSQTFQRILTAEKVSLLRGTSEKRISVIINLVCQFGGSYASALLDFIVDDFRANFDLAIAWLFAEYALTENYCLSRREAWSYETCLTLLLNGACERLESRDRLFTRLILEAPKITPSVMDNIKSYCCTEEKAFLGINTLKELILKRPHGPHGTEDFLQMLLEITLGSVELARVQALHVTKKLYAKSELSAKIERFALQSLQYLLSDFPPFQDDTGDMEIATEWTEESVNLCLQLFVSLLPLNHKLLKDLAMIYTSTTPSVKRIVLKHIDKPVRTIGMESPELLHLVENCPVGAETLIMRILYILTENCPPSGGLVERVRELYKHNPSDVRFLIPVLHGLHKNEVLAALPYFIKLSPNLVRGVFDRLLLSFRGDHGHSISPVTPSELLVALHNIDCSNDEALMKSAIKATNICFSEKSIYTQEVLAVVLQQLLDHTPIPVLFMRTVIQSLAAHPKLVSFVMTILNRLISRQVWKMPTVWQGFLRCCELTKPHSLTILLQLPQKQLIGIVQVDPGLQKELVEHIELYPHTKMTLPSAILQSLGLHPTGESDIKKKRKDSSTKKRRHSSKSNSQDKESFN
;
A
#
# COMPACT_ATOMS: atom_id res chain seq x y z
N MET A 1 2.18 -62.54 -27.23
CA MET A 1 3.51 -63.19 -27.21
C MET A 1 3.94 -63.57 -28.62
N THR A 2 3.35 -64.57 -29.27
CA THR A 2 3.70 -64.99 -30.65
C THR A 2 3.65 -63.86 -31.67
N GLU A 3 2.59 -63.04 -31.66
CA GLU A 3 2.48 -61.86 -32.55
C GLU A 3 3.54 -60.77 -32.28
N LEU A 4 4.02 -60.65 -31.03
CA LEU A 4 5.07 -59.70 -30.66
C LEU A 4 6.45 -60.18 -31.15
N ALA A 5 6.71 -61.50 -31.07
CA ALA A 5 7.92 -62.10 -31.66
C ALA A 5 7.94 -61.94 -33.20
N PHE A 6 6.78 -62.08 -33.85
CA PHE A 6 6.64 -61.84 -35.28
C PHE A 6 6.93 -60.38 -35.66
N LEU A 7 6.41 -59.40 -34.90
CA LEU A 7 6.71 -57.97 -35.12
C LEU A 7 8.20 -57.64 -34.90
N GLY A 8 8.84 -58.17 -33.85
CA GLY A 8 10.28 -57.98 -33.62
C GLY A 8 11.13 -58.50 -34.78
N SER A 9 10.82 -59.70 -35.28
CA SER A 9 11.48 -60.29 -36.44
C SER A 9 11.30 -59.51 -37.74
N LEU A 10 10.22 -58.74 -37.88
CA LEU A 10 9.93 -57.96 -39.09
C LEU A 10 10.62 -56.57 -39.09
N LEU A 11 11.07 -56.11 -37.92
CA LEU A 11 11.67 -54.80 -37.68
C LEU A 11 13.20 -54.84 -37.53
N GLY A 12 13.82 -56.01 -37.67
CA GLY A 12 15.27 -56.18 -37.49
C GLY A 12 15.73 -56.07 -36.02
N MET A 13 14.82 -56.27 -35.06
CA MET A 13 15.15 -56.26 -33.64
C MET A 13 15.94 -57.53 -33.27
N PRO A 14 16.97 -57.44 -32.41
CA PRO A 14 17.56 -58.63 -31.80
C PRO A 14 16.53 -59.37 -30.95
N SER A 15 16.79 -60.66 -30.71
CA SER A 15 15.88 -61.52 -29.95
C SER A 15 15.68 -61.02 -28.52
N ILE A 16 14.50 -61.26 -27.93
CA ILE A 16 14.22 -61.01 -26.51
C ILE A 16 15.04 -61.97 -25.60
N PHE A 17 15.80 -62.89 -26.21
CA PHE A 17 16.76 -63.80 -25.56
C PHE A 17 18.23 -63.42 -25.85
N ASP A 18 18.51 -62.24 -26.40
CA ASP A 18 19.86 -61.75 -26.68
C ASP A 18 20.52 -61.16 -25.40
N PRO A 19 21.73 -61.61 -25.00
CA PRO A 19 22.38 -61.16 -23.78
C PRO A 19 22.85 -59.68 -23.80
N MET A 20 22.76 -58.96 -24.92
CA MET A 20 22.96 -57.50 -24.95
C MET A 20 21.70 -56.68 -24.65
N PHE A 21 20.58 -57.32 -24.28
CA PHE A 21 19.38 -56.60 -23.81
C PHE A 21 19.66 -55.90 -22.46
N PRO A 22 19.55 -54.56 -22.33
CA PRO A 22 20.01 -53.85 -21.14
C PRO A 22 19.27 -54.23 -19.84
N ALA A 23 19.98 -54.85 -18.91
CA ALA A 23 19.45 -55.29 -17.61
C ALA A 23 18.86 -54.16 -16.74
N THR A 24 19.20 -52.89 -17.03
CA THR A 24 18.66 -51.70 -16.37
C THR A 24 17.16 -51.51 -16.56
N TYR A 25 16.53 -52.05 -17.62
CA TYR A 25 15.07 -51.99 -17.76
C TYR A 25 14.32 -52.84 -16.70
N ALA A 26 14.99 -53.80 -16.06
CA ALA A 26 14.37 -54.63 -15.01
C ALA A 26 14.20 -53.89 -13.67
N THR A 27 15.08 -52.93 -13.36
CA THR A 27 15.05 -52.23 -12.06
C THR A 27 13.92 -51.21 -11.96
N PHE A 28 13.40 -50.72 -13.09
CA PHE A 28 12.31 -49.75 -13.14
C PHE A 28 10.90 -50.38 -13.06
N PHE A 29 10.77 -51.70 -13.28
CA PHE A 29 9.47 -52.40 -13.36
C PHE A 29 9.32 -53.65 -12.48
N GLY A 30 10.39 -54.13 -11.85
CA GLY A 30 10.33 -55.10 -10.73
C GLY A 30 10.40 -56.59 -11.10
N SER A 31 11.37 -57.26 -10.46
CA SER A 31 11.46 -58.69 -10.11
C SER A 31 11.10 -59.80 -11.14
N TYR A 32 12.10 -60.63 -11.46
CA TYR A 32 11.92 -61.87 -12.24
C TYR A 32 11.18 -62.99 -11.47
N PRO A 33 10.50 -63.93 -12.18
CA PRO A 33 9.86 -65.09 -11.56
C PRO A 33 10.86 -66.14 -11.01
N SER A 34 10.48 -66.78 -9.91
CA SER A 34 11.32 -67.65 -9.05
C SER A 34 11.85 -68.97 -9.66
N TRP A 35 11.68 -69.25 -10.97
CA TRP A 35 12.02 -70.56 -11.55
C TRP A 35 13.37 -70.62 -12.30
N MET A 36 14.10 -69.51 -12.42
CA MET A 36 15.37 -69.46 -13.16
C MET A 36 16.64 -69.84 -12.35
N ASN A 37 16.50 -70.22 -11.07
CA ASN A 37 17.63 -70.69 -10.26
C ASN A 37 17.86 -72.21 -10.40
N VAL A 38 18.51 -72.62 -11.50
CA VAL A 38 19.25 -73.88 -11.60
C VAL A 38 20.63 -73.55 -12.19
N GLY A 39 21.69 -73.75 -11.42
CA GLY A 39 22.98 -73.11 -11.67
C GLY A 39 23.95 -73.86 -12.59
N THR A 40 24.99 -73.14 -13.01
CA THR A 40 26.22 -73.68 -13.61
C THR A 40 27.46 -73.13 -12.89
N GLN A 41 28.52 -73.93 -12.84
CA GLN A 41 29.77 -73.65 -12.12
C GLN A 41 30.74 -72.83 -13.00
N GLY A 42 31.59 -71.96 -12.41
CA GLY A 42 32.61 -71.26 -13.20
C GLY A 42 33.46 -70.20 -12.48
N SER A 43 34.45 -70.64 -11.68
CA SER A 43 35.75 -69.97 -11.40
C SER A 43 35.86 -68.42 -11.36
N GLU A 44 36.07 -67.87 -10.16
CA GLU A 44 36.82 -66.62 -9.95
C GLU A 44 38.33 -66.89 -9.75
N PRO A 45 39.22 -65.95 -10.12
CA PRO A 45 40.56 -65.82 -9.55
C PRO A 45 40.65 -64.64 -8.55
N LYS A 46 41.13 -64.91 -7.33
CA LYS A 46 41.36 -63.88 -6.28
C LYS A 46 42.61 -63.04 -6.52
N VAL A 47 42.57 -61.77 -6.08
CA VAL A 47 43.68 -61.06 -5.40
C VAL A 47 43.09 -60.32 -4.18
N MET A 48 43.87 -60.07 -3.13
CA MET A 48 43.46 -59.51 -1.83
C MET A 48 44.09 -58.14 -1.57
N GLU A 49 43.48 -57.30 -0.74
CA GLU A 49 43.93 -56.91 0.62
C GLU A 49 42.82 -56.08 1.34
N LYS A 50 42.45 -56.41 2.60
CA LYS A 50 42.75 -55.71 3.88
C LYS A 50 42.37 -54.21 3.90
N ASN A 51 41.70 -53.61 4.90
CA ASN A 51 41.16 -54.02 6.22
C ASN A 51 40.00 -53.03 6.59
N SER A 52 39.31 -52.93 7.75
CA SER A 52 39.35 -53.49 9.14
C SER A 52 37.96 -53.28 9.81
N GLU A 53 37.83 -53.46 11.14
CA GLU A 53 36.68 -53.06 11.99
C GLU A 53 36.37 -51.52 11.97
N ASP A 54 35.23 -50.98 12.44
CA ASP A 54 34.50 -51.21 13.72
C ASP A 54 32.99 -50.77 13.70
N SER A 55 32.31 -51.01 14.83
CA SER A 55 30.92 -50.76 15.31
C SER A 55 30.15 -49.48 14.90
N GLY A 56 28.82 -49.38 15.05
CA GLY A 56 27.78 -50.34 15.51
C GLY A 56 26.40 -49.68 15.80
N ASP A 57 25.33 -50.49 15.92
CA ASP A 57 23.92 -50.16 16.29
C ASP A 57 23.15 -49.12 15.40
N VAL A 58 21.82 -49.17 15.18
CA VAL A 58 20.69 -49.17 16.13
C VAL A 58 19.41 -49.87 15.60
N PHE A 59 18.60 -50.38 16.53
CA PHE A 59 17.27 -50.99 16.41
C PHE A 59 16.21 -50.20 15.59
N VAL A 60 15.33 -50.90 14.84
CA VAL A 60 13.85 -50.70 14.88
C VAL A 60 13.09 -52.01 14.58
N SER A 61 12.27 -52.49 15.52
CA SER A 61 11.09 -53.39 15.37
C SER A 61 10.51 -53.72 16.75
N PRO A 62 9.26 -54.23 16.92
CA PRO A 62 8.20 -54.49 15.92
C PRO A 62 6.79 -53.92 16.30
N MET A 63 5.83 -53.99 15.37
CA MET A 63 4.41 -54.34 15.62
C MET A 63 3.93 -55.17 14.41
N ILE A 64 3.48 -56.42 14.59
CA ILE A 64 2.13 -56.82 15.04
C ILE A 64 1.08 -56.22 14.08
N SER A 65 0.82 -56.79 12.90
CA SER A 65 0.26 -58.12 12.57
C SER A 65 -1.28 -58.22 12.68
N ASN A 66 -1.87 -58.95 11.73
CA ASN A 66 -3.18 -59.65 11.71
C ASN A 66 -3.96 -59.34 10.42
N LEU A 67 -4.73 -60.25 9.80
CA LEU A 67 -4.80 -61.73 9.74
C LEU A 67 -6.06 -62.06 8.90
N VAL A 68 -6.00 -63.04 7.99
CA VAL A 68 -7.07 -63.97 7.51
C VAL A 68 -6.44 -64.75 6.33
N ASN A 69 -6.10 -66.05 6.39
CA ASN A 69 -6.89 -67.29 6.60
C ASN A 69 -7.80 -67.62 5.38
N ILE A 70 -8.01 -68.86 4.91
CA ILE A 70 -7.56 -70.25 5.18
C ILE A 70 -8.03 -71.11 3.94
N PRO A 71 -7.56 -72.34 3.61
CA PRO A 71 -6.72 -73.32 4.32
C PRO A 71 -5.48 -73.83 3.52
N THR A 72 -4.75 -74.79 4.11
CA THR A 72 -3.86 -75.75 3.41
C THR A 72 -4.55 -77.10 3.16
N PHE A 73 -4.04 -77.89 2.21
CA PHE A 73 -4.29 -79.34 2.07
C PHE A 73 -2.94 -80.09 1.99
N LYS A 74 -2.92 -81.38 2.31
CA LYS A 74 -1.72 -82.22 2.52
C LYS A 74 -1.81 -83.57 1.77
N ALA A 75 -0.70 -84.33 1.85
CA ALA A 75 -0.36 -85.61 1.22
C ALA A 75 0.09 -85.47 -0.25
N GLU A 76 1.27 -85.91 -0.71
CA GLU A 76 2.24 -86.99 -0.38
C GLU A 76 2.14 -88.24 -1.28
N ASP A 77 3.33 -88.67 -1.73
CA ASP A 77 3.73 -89.95 -2.33
C ASP A 77 3.23 -90.40 -3.72
N GLN A 78 3.90 -91.45 -4.21
CA GLN A 78 4.16 -91.73 -5.63
C GLN A 78 3.68 -93.14 -6.08
N ALA A 79 3.81 -93.37 -7.39
CA ALA A 79 4.00 -94.65 -8.08
C ALA A 79 2.80 -95.35 -8.76
N GLU A 80 3.17 -96.05 -9.83
CA GLU A 80 2.35 -96.65 -10.89
C GLU A 80 2.03 -98.15 -10.61
N PRO A 81 1.84 -99.05 -11.61
CA PRO A 81 0.82 -99.10 -12.69
C PRO A 81 0.03 -100.44 -12.71
N LYS A 82 -1.10 -100.51 -13.44
CA LYS A 82 -1.67 -101.78 -13.99
C LYS A 82 -2.31 -101.56 -15.37
N GLU A 83 -1.73 -102.15 -16.42
CA GLU A 83 -2.11 -103.42 -17.08
C GLU A 83 -3.25 -103.34 -18.12
N CYS A 84 -2.96 -103.79 -19.34
CA CYS A 84 -3.94 -104.42 -20.23
C CYS A 84 -3.25 -105.57 -21.00
N LYS A 85 -3.99 -106.62 -21.39
CA LYS A 85 -3.43 -107.95 -21.69
C LYS A 85 -3.45 -108.29 -23.19
N THR A 86 -2.44 -109.04 -23.63
CA THR A 86 -2.25 -109.51 -25.01
C THR A 86 -2.83 -110.91 -25.27
N LYS A 87 -3.16 -111.19 -26.54
CA LYS A 87 -3.23 -112.54 -27.14
C LYS A 87 -2.69 -112.52 -28.59
N GLU A 88 -1.63 -113.27 -28.82
CA GLU A 88 -1.41 -114.29 -29.88
C GLU A 88 -2.23 -114.25 -31.21
N VAL A 89 -1.69 -114.59 -32.41
CA VAL A 89 -0.32 -114.94 -32.89
C VAL A 89 -0.28 -115.06 -34.45
N LYS A 90 0.86 -114.73 -35.12
CA LYS A 90 1.24 -115.05 -36.54
C LYS A 90 0.31 -114.51 -37.67
N THR A 91 0.70 -114.30 -38.94
CA THR A 91 1.99 -114.32 -39.70
C THR A 91 1.83 -113.49 -40.98
N HIS A 92 2.89 -112.81 -41.48
CA HIS A 92 3.45 -113.01 -42.84
C HIS A 92 4.70 -112.13 -43.11
N VAL A 93 5.33 -112.36 -44.26
CA VAL A 93 6.68 -111.88 -44.65
C VAL A 93 6.63 -110.51 -45.37
N THR A 94 7.76 -109.79 -45.31
CA THR A 94 8.03 -108.50 -45.98
C THR A 94 7.71 -108.44 -47.47
N PRO A 95 7.43 -107.23 -47.97
CA PRO A 95 8.21 -106.69 -49.07
C PRO A 95 9.03 -105.45 -48.67
N THR A 96 10.15 -105.23 -49.36
CA THR A 96 11.07 -104.09 -49.20
C THR A 96 10.49 -102.77 -49.74
N PRO A 97 11.04 -101.59 -49.37
CA PRO A 97 10.27 -100.35 -49.37
C PRO A 97 10.03 -99.73 -50.75
N GLN A 98 8.79 -99.30 -50.99
CA GLN A 98 8.48 -98.36 -52.06
C GLN A 98 8.91 -96.94 -51.65
N LYS A 99 9.47 -96.18 -52.61
CA LYS A 99 10.02 -94.84 -52.38
C LYS A 99 8.90 -93.84 -52.04
N LEU A 100 8.75 -93.49 -50.76
CA LEU A 100 7.92 -92.37 -50.35
C LEU A 100 8.40 -91.08 -51.03
N LYS A 101 7.49 -90.40 -51.73
CA LYS A 101 7.77 -89.11 -52.38
C LYS A 101 8.11 -88.08 -51.30
N ARG A 102 9.23 -87.37 -51.46
CA ARG A 102 9.59 -86.25 -50.57
C ARG A 102 8.40 -85.28 -50.47
N ILE A 103 7.89 -85.08 -49.26
CA ILE A 103 7.09 -83.90 -48.93
C ILE A 103 7.98 -82.69 -49.26
N ARG A 104 7.49 -81.75 -50.08
CA ARG A 104 8.22 -80.52 -50.35
C ARG A 104 8.27 -79.72 -49.05
N VAL A 105 9.47 -79.31 -48.63
CA VAL A 105 9.66 -78.36 -47.53
C VAL A 105 8.87 -77.10 -47.88
N PHE A 106 8.10 -76.57 -46.92
CA PHE A 106 7.33 -75.35 -47.13
C PHE A 106 8.28 -74.16 -47.07
N ASP A 107 8.76 -73.76 -48.24
CA ASP A 107 9.84 -72.79 -48.40
C ASP A 107 9.32 -71.35 -48.24
N LEU A 108 9.52 -70.78 -47.04
CA LEU A 108 9.12 -69.41 -46.72
C LEU A 108 9.72 -68.39 -47.70
N SER A 109 10.92 -68.66 -48.21
CA SER A 109 11.66 -67.82 -49.18
C SER A 109 10.83 -67.51 -50.43
N ASN A 110 10.02 -68.47 -50.88
CA ASN A 110 9.15 -68.35 -52.06
C ASN A 110 7.73 -67.81 -51.74
N SER A 111 7.43 -67.58 -50.45
CA SER A 111 6.12 -67.09 -49.99
C SER A 111 6.16 -65.60 -49.57
N LEU A 112 7.34 -65.10 -49.22
CA LEU A 112 7.57 -63.70 -48.84
C LEU A 112 7.63 -62.82 -50.10
N ARG A 113 6.58 -62.04 -50.34
CA ARG A 113 6.70 -60.84 -51.17
C ARG A 113 7.49 -59.80 -50.40
N GLU A 114 8.53 -59.23 -51.00
CA GLU A 114 9.21 -58.07 -50.43
C GLU A 114 8.20 -56.93 -50.23
N ILE A 115 7.91 -56.63 -48.96
CA ILE A 115 6.99 -55.54 -48.60
C ILE A 115 7.76 -54.24 -48.84
N LYS A 116 7.31 -53.43 -49.80
CA LYS A 116 7.96 -52.14 -50.11
C LYS A 116 8.01 -51.29 -48.83
N GLU A 117 9.08 -50.52 -48.61
CA GLU A 117 9.24 -49.72 -47.39
C GLU A 117 8.01 -48.86 -47.04
N VAL A 118 7.36 -48.28 -48.05
CA VAL A 118 6.11 -47.51 -47.91
C VAL A 118 4.98 -48.35 -47.29
N GLN A 119 4.86 -49.63 -47.69
CA GLN A 119 3.89 -50.56 -47.11
C GLN A 119 4.30 -51.00 -45.70
N ILE A 120 5.60 -51.18 -45.41
CA ILE A 120 6.07 -51.45 -44.04
C ILE A 120 5.73 -50.27 -43.12
N LYS A 121 6.03 -49.02 -43.54
CA LYS A 121 5.69 -47.79 -42.81
C LYS A 121 4.19 -47.64 -42.58
N THR A 122 3.36 -47.99 -43.56
CA THR A 122 1.88 -48.02 -43.40
C THR A 122 1.42 -49.09 -42.40
N ILE A 123 1.91 -50.32 -42.50
CA ILE A 123 1.49 -51.44 -41.63
C ILE A 123 1.93 -51.21 -40.19
N THR A 124 3.14 -50.70 -39.97
CA THR A 124 3.69 -50.39 -38.64
C THR A 124 2.94 -49.23 -38.00
N SER A 125 2.68 -48.13 -38.72
CA SER A 125 1.83 -47.03 -38.26
C SER A 125 0.42 -47.49 -37.87
N GLN A 126 -0.24 -48.28 -38.72
CA GLN A 126 -1.56 -48.86 -38.42
C GLN A 126 -1.54 -49.81 -37.22
N THR A 127 -0.44 -50.55 -37.01
CA THR A 127 -0.27 -51.44 -35.86
C THR A 127 -0.10 -50.64 -34.57
N PHE A 128 0.70 -49.57 -34.60
CA PHE A 128 0.86 -48.65 -33.47
C PHE A 128 -0.47 -47.98 -33.08
N GLN A 129 -1.22 -47.46 -34.05
CA GLN A 129 -2.56 -46.89 -33.84
C GLN A 129 -3.55 -47.88 -33.22
N ARG A 130 -3.46 -49.18 -33.54
CA ARG A 130 -4.25 -50.23 -32.86
C ARG A 130 -3.84 -50.43 -31.39
N ILE A 131 -2.58 -50.23 -31.03
CA ILE A 131 -2.08 -50.33 -29.65
C ILE A 131 -2.51 -49.10 -28.83
N LEU A 132 -2.49 -47.90 -29.43
CA LEU A 132 -3.02 -46.67 -28.83
C LEU A 132 -4.53 -46.78 -28.56
N THR A 133 -5.32 -47.27 -29.52
CA THR A 133 -6.77 -47.40 -29.38
C THR A 133 -7.23 -48.60 -28.51
N ALA A 134 -6.35 -49.55 -28.18
CA ALA A 134 -6.64 -50.72 -27.34
C ALA A 134 -6.80 -50.43 -25.83
N GLU A 135 -6.89 -49.16 -25.43
CA GLU A 135 -6.98 -48.71 -24.04
C GLU A 135 -8.13 -49.36 -23.27
N LYS A 136 -9.38 -49.19 -23.73
CA LYS A 136 -10.59 -49.66 -23.04
C LYS A 136 -10.58 -51.18 -22.83
N VAL A 137 -10.02 -51.93 -23.79
CA VAL A 137 -9.86 -53.40 -23.70
C VAL A 137 -8.77 -53.80 -22.71
N SER A 138 -7.71 -52.99 -22.58
CA SER A 138 -6.60 -53.25 -21.65
C SER A 138 -6.95 -52.90 -20.21
N LEU A 139 -7.74 -51.83 -20.01
CA LEU A 139 -8.23 -51.39 -18.70
C LEU A 139 -9.21 -52.41 -18.11
N LEU A 140 -10.13 -52.95 -18.91
CA LEU A 140 -11.01 -54.08 -18.54
C LEU A 140 -10.27 -55.40 -18.21
N ARG A 141 -8.97 -55.51 -18.51
CA ARG A 141 -8.16 -56.72 -18.32
C ARG A 141 -7.03 -56.55 -17.31
N GLY A 142 -6.88 -55.38 -16.69
CA GLY A 142 -5.76 -55.09 -15.78
C GLY A 142 -4.39 -55.12 -16.46
N THR A 143 -4.31 -54.88 -17.78
CA THR A 143 -3.05 -54.89 -18.55
C THR A 143 -2.65 -53.49 -19.05
N SER A 144 -3.17 -52.44 -18.41
CA SER A 144 -2.88 -51.03 -18.72
C SER A 144 -1.39 -50.69 -18.61
N GLU A 145 -0.75 -51.03 -17.50
CA GLU A 145 0.68 -50.79 -17.25
C GLU A 145 1.55 -51.41 -18.36
N LYS A 146 1.31 -52.68 -18.68
CA LYS A 146 2.06 -53.41 -19.73
C LYS A 146 1.81 -52.83 -21.13
N ARG A 147 0.64 -52.25 -21.39
CA ARG A 147 0.37 -51.48 -22.61
C ARG A 147 1.18 -50.19 -22.64
N ILE A 148 1.22 -49.45 -21.54
CA ILE A 148 1.98 -48.20 -21.37
C ILE A 148 3.47 -48.46 -21.61
N SER A 149 4.07 -49.47 -20.96
CA SER A 149 5.47 -49.87 -21.19
C SER A 149 5.78 -50.23 -22.64
N VAL A 150 4.87 -50.93 -23.34
CA VAL A 150 5.05 -51.26 -24.77
C VAL A 150 4.96 -50.03 -25.67
N ILE A 151 4.00 -49.12 -25.44
CA ILE A 151 3.87 -47.86 -26.19
C ILE A 151 5.14 -47.01 -26.02
N ILE A 152 5.57 -46.82 -24.77
CA ILE A 152 6.76 -46.03 -24.43
C ILE A 152 8.01 -46.64 -25.07
N ASN A 153 8.25 -47.94 -24.90
CA ASN A 153 9.44 -48.58 -25.47
C ASN A 153 9.50 -48.45 -27.00
N LEU A 154 8.36 -48.57 -27.69
CA LEU A 154 8.30 -48.37 -29.15
C LEU A 154 8.61 -46.91 -29.54
N VAL A 155 8.00 -45.93 -28.87
CA VAL A 155 8.25 -44.50 -29.14
C VAL A 155 9.70 -44.12 -28.84
N CYS A 156 10.22 -44.55 -27.70
CA CYS A 156 11.59 -44.26 -27.29
C CYS A 156 12.66 -44.94 -28.17
N GLN A 157 12.34 -46.06 -28.82
CA GLN A 157 13.25 -46.76 -29.74
C GLN A 157 13.19 -46.20 -31.17
N PHE A 158 12.00 -45.89 -31.69
CA PHE A 158 11.82 -45.54 -33.11
C PHE A 158 11.61 -44.04 -33.39
N GLY A 159 11.18 -43.25 -32.39
CA GLY A 159 11.04 -41.79 -32.50
C GLY A 159 10.07 -41.30 -33.59
N GLY A 160 10.31 -40.07 -34.06
CA GLY A 160 9.66 -39.47 -35.23
C GLY A 160 8.14 -39.65 -35.27
N SER A 161 7.64 -40.28 -36.34
CA SER A 161 6.20 -40.42 -36.62
C SER A 161 5.40 -41.25 -35.60
N TYR A 162 6.03 -42.18 -34.86
CA TYR A 162 5.36 -42.87 -33.75
C TYR A 162 5.18 -41.93 -32.56
N ALA A 163 6.16 -41.05 -32.37
CA ALA A 163 6.21 -40.14 -31.25
C ALA A 163 5.22 -38.98 -31.46
N SER A 164 5.10 -38.43 -32.68
CA SER A 164 4.01 -37.49 -33.02
C SER A 164 2.63 -38.14 -32.89
N ALA A 165 2.46 -39.38 -33.37
CA ALA A 165 1.20 -40.10 -33.22
C ALA A 165 0.82 -40.40 -31.75
N LEU A 166 1.79 -40.53 -30.84
CA LEU A 166 1.55 -40.60 -29.40
C LEU A 166 1.17 -39.22 -28.83
N LEU A 167 1.84 -38.15 -29.25
CA LEU A 167 1.49 -36.79 -28.85
C LEU A 167 0.06 -36.44 -29.25
N ASP A 168 -0.32 -36.67 -30.52
CA ASP A 168 -1.68 -36.41 -31.03
C ASP A 168 -2.73 -37.15 -30.17
N PHE A 169 -2.49 -38.43 -29.88
CA PHE A 169 -3.37 -39.26 -29.05
C PHE A 169 -3.45 -38.80 -27.58
N ILE A 170 -2.35 -38.32 -27.00
CA ILE A 170 -2.33 -37.72 -25.66
C ILE A 170 -3.07 -36.38 -25.65
N VAL A 171 -2.93 -35.56 -26.69
CA VAL A 171 -3.58 -34.25 -26.78
C VAL A 171 -5.09 -34.40 -27.04
N ASP A 172 -5.54 -35.45 -27.73
CA ASP A 172 -6.97 -35.68 -27.97
C ASP A 172 -7.79 -36.00 -26.72
N ASP A 173 -7.24 -36.77 -25.77
CA ASP A 173 -7.78 -36.85 -24.41
C ASP A 173 -6.64 -36.84 -23.37
N PHE A 174 -6.22 -35.62 -23.03
CA PHE A 174 -5.16 -35.36 -22.06
C PHE A 174 -5.53 -35.77 -20.63
N ARG A 175 -6.83 -35.92 -20.33
CA ARG A 175 -7.31 -36.26 -18.98
C ARG A 175 -7.27 -37.76 -18.75
N ALA A 176 -7.66 -38.57 -19.75
CA ALA A 176 -7.49 -40.02 -19.71
C ALA A 176 -6.02 -40.45 -19.84
N ASN A 177 -5.25 -39.81 -20.73
CA ASN A 177 -3.88 -40.21 -21.04
C ASN A 177 -2.80 -39.55 -20.17
N PHE A 178 -3.17 -38.90 -19.07
CA PHE A 178 -2.25 -38.14 -18.23
C PHE A 178 -1.08 -38.97 -17.68
N ASP A 179 -1.35 -40.16 -17.14
CA ASP A 179 -0.30 -41.02 -16.56
C ASP A 179 0.58 -41.67 -17.67
N LEU A 180 0.07 -41.80 -18.90
CA LEU A 180 0.86 -42.20 -20.08
C LEU A 180 1.80 -41.06 -20.52
N ALA A 181 1.36 -39.80 -20.46
CA ALA A 181 2.20 -38.64 -20.74
C ALA A 181 3.35 -38.51 -19.73
N ILE A 182 3.09 -38.70 -18.44
CA ILE A 182 4.13 -38.71 -17.40
C ILE A 182 5.10 -39.88 -17.60
N ALA A 183 4.59 -41.10 -17.77
CA ALA A 183 5.46 -42.28 -17.91
C ALA A 183 6.39 -42.17 -19.14
N TRP A 184 5.90 -41.60 -20.25
CA TRP A 184 6.72 -41.30 -21.42
C TRP A 184 7.76 -40.19 -21.15
N LEU A 185 7.37 -39.11 -20.48
CA LEU A 185 8.27 -38.02 -20.08
C LEU A 185 9.44 -38.51 -19.19
N PHE A 186 9.16 -39.41 -18.23
CA PHE A 186 10.19 -40.06 -17.41
C PHE A 186 11.12 -40.97 -18.23
N ALA A 187 10.59 -41.68 -19.24
CA ALA A 187 11.41 -42.54 -20.10
C ALA A 187 12.37 -41.72 -20.99
N GLU A 188 11.89 -40.64 -21.62
CA GLU A 188 12.77 -39.74 -22.39
C GLU A 188 13.80 -39.04 -21.50
N TYR A 189 13.46 -38.74 -20.24
CA TYR A 189 14.43 -38.23 -19.26
C TYR A 189 15.54 -39.25 -18.99
N ALA A 190 15.17 -40.47 -18.62
CA ALA A 190 16.13 -41.54 -18.32
C ALA A 190 17.04 -41.87 -19.51
N LEU A 191 16.54 -41.78 -20.74
CA LEU A 191 17.34 -41.97 -21.96
C LEU A 191 18.26 -40.78 -22.24
N THR A 192 17.85 -39.56 -21.88
CA THR A 192 18.68 -38.35 -22.01
C THR A 192 19.85 -38.35 -21.03
N GLU A 193 19.68 -38.83 -19.79
CA GLU A 193 20.77 -38.93 -18.81
C GLU A 193 21.76 -40.07 -19.09
N ASN A 194 21.30 -41.22 -19.58
CA ASN A 194 22.13 -42.43 -19.69
C ASN A 194 23.02 -42.49 -20.96
N TYR A 195 23.07 -41.43 -21.78
CA TYR A 195 23.88 -41.33 -23.02
C TYR A 195 23.73 -42.51 -24.01
N CYS A 196 22.65 -43.29 -23.91
CA CYS A 196 22.53 -44.56 -24.61
C CYS A 196 21.71 -44.41 -25.90
N LEU A 197 22.14 -45.11 -26.96
CA LEU A 197 21.62 -45.08 -28.34
C LEU A 197 22.11 -43.88 -29.20
N SER A 198 23.30 -44.05 -29.78
CA SER A 198 23.89 -43.20 -30.84
C SER A 198 23.21 -43.35 -32.23
N ARG A 199 21.93 -43.73 -32.26
CA ARG A 199 21.06 -43.74 -33.45
C ARG A 199 19.65 -43.30 -33.05
N ARG A 200 19.39 -41.99 -33.17
CA ARG A 200 18.05 -41.40 -33.04
C ARG A 200 17.89 -40.27 -34.06
N GLU A 201 16.78 -40.25 -34.77
CA GLU A 201 16.20 -39.00 -35.27
C GLU A 201 15.59 -38.31 -34.04
N ALA A 202 16.41 -37.49 -33.38
CA ALA A 202 16.28 -37.25 -31.95
C ALA A 202 15.17 -36.24 -31.59
N TRP A 203 14.02 -36.76 -31.16
CA TRP A 203 13.26 -36.06 -30.12
C TRP A 203 14.06 -36.07 -28.81
N SER A 204 14.18 -34.89 -28.23
CA SER A 204 14.78 -34.69 -26.91
C SER A 204 13.69 -34.63 -25.84
N TYR A 205 14.07 -34.85 -24.58
CA TYR A 205 13.23 -34.58 -23.43
C TYR A 205 12.63 -33.15 -23.43
N GLU A 206 13.39 -32.16 -23.89
CA GLU A 206 12.93 -30.76 -23.98
C GLU A 206 11.85 -30.55 -25.05
N THR A 207 11.99 -31.17 -26.22
CA THR A 207 10.96 -31.14 -27.27
C THR A 207 9.69 -31.88 -26.80
N CYS A 208 9.84 -33.05 -26.19
CA CYS A 208 8.73 -33.82 -25.62
C CYS A 208 7.96 -33.01 -24.57
N LEU A 209 8.65 -32.46 -23.57
CA LEU A 209 8.05 -31.67 -22.50
C LEU A 209 7.38 -30.40 -23.02
N THR A 210 8.02 -29.68 -23.95
CA THR A 210 7.47 -28.45 -24.56
C THR A 210 6.19 -28.73 -25.35
N LEU A 211 6.16 -29.80 -26.15
CA LEU A 211 4.98 -30.16 -26.94
C LEU A 211 3.83 -30.67 -26.05
N LEU A 212 4.13 -31.47 -25.02
CA LEU A 212 3.14 -31.90 -24.03
C LEU A 212 2.54 -30.71 -23.26
N LEU A 213 3.35 -29.70 -22.92
CA LEU A 213 2.88 -28.48 -22.25
C LEU A 213 2.01 -27.61 -23.16
N ASN A 214 2.37 -27.43 -24.42
CA ASN A 214 1.53 -26.71 -25.39
C ASN A 214 0.19 -27.41 -25.60
N GLY A 215 0.19 -28.73 -25.83
CA GLY A 215 -1.04 -29.51 -25.98
C GLY A 215 -1.93 -29.51 -24.73
N ALA A 216 -1.32 -29.58 -23.53
CA ALA A 216 -2.04 -29.37 -22.27
C ALA A 216 -2.66 -27.96 -22.19
N CYS A 217 -1.93 -26.93 -22.58
CA CYS A 217 -2.38 -25.54 -22.60
C CYS A 217 -3.47 -25.23 -23.64
N GLU A 218 -3.63 -26.06 -24.68
CA GLU A 218 -4.72 -25.92 -25.67
C GLU A 218 -6.00 -26.67 -25.27
N ARG A 219 -5.87 -27.81 -24.57
CA ARG A 219 -6.99 -28.74 -24.32
C ARG A 219 -7.49 -28.74 -22.87
N LEU A 220 -6.74 -28.19 -21.91
CA LEU A 220 -7.18 -28.04 -20.52
C LEU A 220 -7.78 -26.65 -20.26
N GLU A 221 -8.79 -26.61 -19.40
CA GLU A 221 -9.39 -25.37 -18.91
C GLU A 221 -8.44 -24.61 -17.97
N SER A 222 -8.53 -23.27 -17.90
CA SER A 222 -7.72 -22.38 -17.05
C SER A 222 -7.85 -22.58 -15.52
N ARG A 223 -8.48 -23.67 -15.07
CA ARG A 223 -8.62 -24.08 -13.67
C ARG A 223 -8.11 -25.50 -13.41
N ASP A 224 -7.70 -26.24 -14.44
CA ASP A 224 -7.33 -27.64 -14.32
C ASP A 224 -5.97 -27.80 -13.62
N ARG A 225 -5.94 -28.65 -12.60
CA ARG A 225 -4.72 -28.93 -11.82
C ARG A 225 -3.77 -29.89 -12.53
N LEU A 226 -4.20 -30.56 -13.60
CA LEU A 226 -3.35 -31.47 -14.37
C LEU A 226 -2.14 -30.74 -14.99
N PHE A 227 -2.29 -29.49 -15.42
CA PHE A 227 -1.17 -28.66 -15.88
C PHE A 227 -0.12 -28.43 -14.78
N THR A 228 -0.56 -27.99 -13.59
CA THR A 228 0.30 -27.84 -12.41
C THR A 228 0.94 -29.17 -11.99
N ARG A 229 0.18 -30.28 -12.06
CA ARG A 229 0.66 -31.63 -11.73
C ARG A 229 1.78 -32.08 -12.68
N LEU A 230 1.62 -31.85 -13.98
CA LEU A 230 2.62 -32.22 -15.00
C LEU A 230 3.97 -31.55 -14.73
N ILE A 231 4.00 -30.25 -14.42
CA ILE A 231 5.24 -29.50 -14.21
C ILE A 231 5.88 -29.83 -12.84
N LEU A 232 5.07 -30.20 -11.84
CA LEU A 232 5.57 -30.69 -10.55
C LEU A 232 6.17 -32.10 -10.65
N GLU A 233 5.58 -32.99 -11.44
CA GLU A 233 6.04 -34.38 -11.62
C GLU A 233 7.11 -34.53 -12.71
N ALA A 234 7.29 -33.54 -13.60
CA ALA A 234 8.36 -33.50 -14.60
C ALA A 234 9.77 -33.54 -13.93
N PRO A 235 10.65 -34.51 -14.26
CA PRO A 235 11.95 -34.68 -13.60
C PRO A 235 12.83 -33.42 -13.58
N LYS A 236 12.95 -32.75 -14.72
CA LYS A 236 13.76 -31.54 -14.91
C LYS A 236 12.96 -30.48 -15.66
N ILE A 237 13.01 -29.24 -15.19
CA ILE A 237 12.55 -28.08 -15.98
C ILE A 237 13.74 -27.59 -16.81
N THR A 238 13.49 -27.29 -18.08
CA THR A 238 14.48 -26.76 -19.03
C THR A 238 14.20 -25.27 -19.27
N PRO A 239 15.17 -24.47 -19.77
CA PRO A 239 14.97 -23.02 -19.95
C PRO A 239 13.79 -22.71 -20.88
N SER A 240 13.60 -23.42 -22.00
CA SER A 240 12.45 -23.17 -22.88
C SER A 240 11.09 -23.41 -22.19
N VAL A 241 11.03 -24.32 -21.21
CA VAL A 241 9.85 -24.50 -20.37
C VAL A 241 9.66 -23.36 -19.37
N MET A 242 10.75 -22.79 -18.85
CA MET A 242 10.74 -21.60 -18.01
C MET A 242 10.19 -20.39 -18.80
N ASP A 243 10.63 -20.18 -20.04
CA ASP A 243 10.14 -19.14 -20.94
C ASP A 243 8.66 -19.32 -21.29
N ASN A 244 8.22 -20.55 -21.60
CA ASN A 244 6.82 -20.87 -21.84
C ASN A 244 5.94 -20.56 -20.60
N ILE A 245 6.40 -20.92 -19.39
CA ILE A 245 5.68 -20.58 -18.15
C ILE A 245 5.58 -19.05 -17.97
N LYS A 246 6.64 -18.30 -18.28
CA LYS A 246 6.62 -16.83 -18.25
C LYS A 246 5.59 -16.26 -19.23
N SER A 247 5.57 -16.77 -20.47
CA SER A 247 4.57 -16.41 -21.50
C SER A 247 3.13 -16.71 -21.06
N TYR A 248 2.86 -17.89 -20.49
CA TYR A 248 1.53 -18.24 -19.97
C TYR A 248 1.11 -17.37 -18.78
N CYS A 249 2.05 -16.91 -17.94
CA CYS A 249 1.76 -15.99 -16.84
C CYS A 249 1.37 -14.59 -17.34
N CYS A 250 1.86 -14.17 -18.50
CA CYS A 250 1.49 -12.90 -19.15
C CYS A 250 0.21 -13.00 -20.01
N THR A 251 -0.34 -14.21 -20.23
CA THR A 251 -1.57 -14.40 -21.01
C THR A 251 -2.81 -14.25 -20.13
N GLU A 252 -3.69 -13.26 -20.37
CA GLU A 252 -4.79 -12.89 -19.45
C GLU A 252 -5.64 -14.08 -18.98
N GLU A 253 -6.09 -14.93 -19.90
CA GLU A 253 -6.94 -16.11 -19.61
C GLU A 253 -6.24 -17.20 -18.78
N LYS A 254 -4.90 -17.21 -18.77
CA LYS A 254 -4.06 -18.29 -18.22
C LYS A 254 -3.17 -17.82 -17.06
N ALA A 255 -3.03 -16.51 -16.86
CA ALA A 255 -2.22 -15.87 -15.83
C ALA A 255 -2.46 -16.43 -14.43
N PHE A 256 -3.73 -16.65 -14.04
CA PHE A 256 -4.07 -17.23 -12.74
C PHE A 256 -3.52 -18.66 -12.55
N LEU A 257 -3.60 -19.49 -13.59
CA LEU A 257 -3.10 -20.87 -13.56
C LEU A 257 -1.56 -20.91 -13.60
N GLY A 258 -0.94 -20.07 -14.42
CA GLY A 258 0.53 -19.92 -14.48
C GLY A 258 1.11 -19.46 -13.14
N ILE A 259 0.59 -18.36 -12.58
CA ILE A 259 1.07 -17.76 -11.33
C ILE A 259 0.81 -18.70 -10.13
N ASN A 260 -0.33 -19.40 -10.07
CA ASN A 260 -0.52 -20.42 -9.05
C ASN A 260 0.37 -21.66 -9.28
N THR A 261 0.75 -21.98 -10.52
CA THR A 261 1.71 -23.05 -10.80
C THR A 261 3.12 -22.67 -10.34
N LEU A 262 3.58 -21.43 -10.60
CA LEU A 262 4.81 -20.88 -10.02
C LEU A 262 4.79 -20.93 -8.49
N LYS A 263 3.67 -20.54 -7.86
CA LYS A 263 3.49 -20.66 -6.40
C LYS A 263 3.70 -22.10 -5.91
N GLU A 264 3.08 -23.08 -6.56
CA GLU A 264 3.22 -24.48 -6.15
C GLU A 264 4.64 -25.02 -6.40
N LEU A 265 5.32 -24.59 -7.48
CA LEU A 265 6.72 -24.94 -7.75
C LEU A 265 7.66 -24.41 -6.66
N ILE A 266 7.54 -23.14 -6.28
CA ILE A 266 8.29 -22.50 -5.18
C ILE A 266 8.03 -23.20 -3.84
N LEU A 267 6.85 -23.80 -3.64
CA LEU A 267 6.44 -24.41 -2.38
C LEU A 267 6.73 -25.92 -2.25
N LYS A 268 6.80 -26.66 -3.36
CA LYS A 268 6.82 -28.13 -3.37
C LYS A 268 8.02 -28.78 -4.04
N ARG A 269 8.73 -28.09 -4.93
CA ARG A 269 9.88 -28.70 -5.64
C ARG A 269 11.11 -28.74 -4.71
N PRO A 270 11.74 -29.90 -4.48
CA PRO A 270 13.00 -29.96 -3.75
C PRO A 270 14.12 -29.25 -4.53
N HIS A 271 15.18 -28.84 -3.84
CA HIS A 271 16.26 -28.01 -4.41
C HIS A 271 17.01 -28.72 -5.54
N GLY A 272 16.67 -28.39 -6.78
CA GLY A 272 17.36 -28.81 -8.00
C GLY A 272 18.36 -27.76 -8.52
N PRO A 273 18.99 -28.01 -9.68
CA PRO A 273 19.96 -27.09 -10.28
C PRO A 273 19.34 -25.77 -10.78
N HIS A 274 18.04 -25.78 -11.09
CA HIS A 274 17.22 -24.57 -11.17
C HIS A 274 16.54 -24.39 -9.82
N GLY A 275 16.94 -23.34 -9.10
CA GLY A 275 16.57 -23.17 -7.69
C GLY A 275 15.12 -22.75 -7.51
N THR A 276 14.63 -22.81 -6.27
CA THR A 276 13.44 -22.06 -5.85
C THR A 276 13.59 -20.54 -6.05
N GLU A 277 14.83 -20.08 -6.28
CA GLU A 277 15.18 -18.69 -6.57
C GLU A 277 14.76 -18.28 -7.98
N ASP A 278 15.03 -19.09 -9.01
CA ASP A 278 14.67 -18.81 -10.41
C ASP A 278 13.15 -18.59 -10.56
N PHE A 279 12.33 -19.46 -9.95
CA PHE A 279 10.87 -19.35 -9.97
C PHE A 279 10.36 -18.15 -9.15
N LEU A 280 11.04 -17.80 -8.05
CA LEU A 280 10.72 -16.62 -7.26
C LEU A 280 11.07 -15.33 -8.02
N GLN A 281 12.22 -15.30 -8.69
CA GLN A 281 12.67 -14.20 -9.53
C GLN A 281 11.69 -13.96 -10.69
N MET A 282 11.27 -15.01 -11.40
CA MET A 282 10.22 -14.88 -12.43
C MET A 282 8.91 -14.34 -11.86
N LEU A 283 8.44 -14.85 -10.71
CA LEU A 283 7.23 -14.35 -10.05
C LEU A 283 7.34 -12.86 -9.68
N LEU A 284 8.52 -12.40 -9.28
CA LEU A 284 8.82 -11.01 -8.95
C LEU A 284 8.91 -10.13 -10.21
N GLU A 285 9.52 -10.61 -11.30
CA GLU A 285 9.50 -9.95 -12.61
C GLU A 285 8.07 -9.76 -13.14
N ILE A 286 7.18 -10.74 -12.95
CA ILE A 286 5.76 -10.62 -13.32
C ILE A 286 5.05 -9.49 -12.54
N THR A 287 5.55 -9.07 -11.36
CA THR A 287 5.00 -7.89 -10.67
C THR A 287 5.36 -6.56 -11.34
N LEU A 288 6.37 -6.54 -12.22
CA LEU A 288 6.77 -5.39 -13.04
C LEU A 288 6.22 -5.46 -14.49
N GLY A 289 5.51 -6.53 -14.86
CA GLY A 289 5.00 -6.73 -16.22
C GLY A 289 3.83 -5.80 -16.58
N SER A 290 3.64 -5.56 -17.89
CA SER A 290 2.57 -4.70 -18.45
C SER A 290 1.14 -5.16 -18.13
N VAL A 291 0.91 -6.47 -18.02
CA VAL A 291 -0.43 -7.07 -17.85
C VAL A 291 -0.93 -6.97 -16.40
N GLU A 292 -1.94 -6.13 -16.15
CA GLU A 292 -2.42 -5.84 -14.79
C GLU A 292 -2.96 -7.07 -14.04
N LEU A 293 -3.75 -7.92 -14.71
CA LEU A 293 -4.31 -9.14 -14.09
C LEU A 293 -3.20 -10.07 -13.59
N ALA A 294 -2.09 -10.17 -14.32
CA ALA A 294 -0.92 -10.92 -13.92
C ALA A 294 -0.23 -10.27 -12.71
N ARG A 295 0.03 -8.95 -12.74
CA ARG A 295 0.60 -8.21 -11.60
C ARG A 295 -0.18 -8.43 -10.32
N VAL A 296 -1.51 -8.24 -10.36
CA VAL A 296 -2.37 -8.30 -9.15
C VAL A 296 -2.37 -9.71 -8.54
N GLN A 297 -2.39 -10.76 -9.35
CA GLN A 297 -2.30 -12.14 -8.85
C GLN A 297 -0.89 -12.46 -8.34
N ALA A 298 0.17 -12.03 -9.03
CA ALA A 298 1.55 -12.23 -8.60
C ALA A 298 1.80 -11.54 -7.25
N LEU A 299 1.39 -10.28 -7.08
CA LEU A 299 1.45 -9.55 -5.81
C LEU A 299 0.69 -10.26 -4.68
N HIS A 300 -0.49 -10.82 -4.97
CA HIS A 300 -1.27 -11.59 -3.99
C HIS A 300 -0.59 -12.90 -3.58
N VAL A 301 0.13 -13.57 -4.50
CA VAL A 301 0.95 -14.75 -4.22
C VAL A 301 2.21 -14.38 -3.44
N THR A 302 2.96 -13.37 -3.87
CA THR A 302 4.20 -12.91 -3.23
C THR A 302 3.97 -12.52 -1.77
N LYS A 303 2.84 -11.87 -1.44
CA LYS A 303 2.43 -11.63 -0.04
C LYS A 303 2.21 -12.89 0.80
N LYS A 304 1.71 -13.97 0.20
CA LYS A 304 1.54 -15.26 0.89
C LYS A 304 2.88 -15.99 1.07
N LEU A 305 3.79 -15.86 0.10
CA LEU A 305 5.14 -16.41 0.18
C LEU A 305 6.02 -15.65 1.18
N TYR A 306 5.80 -14.34 1.35
CA TYR A 306 6.50 -13.49 2.33
C TYR A 306 6.37 -13.98 3.78
N ALA A 307 5.33 -14.75 4.12
CA ALA A 307 5.20 -15.39 5.42
C ALA A 307 6.27 -16.47 5.71
N LYS A 308 7.06 -16.91 4.72
CA LYS A 308 8.23 -17.77 4.90
C LYS A 308 9.51 -16.94 5.06
N SER A 309 10.18 -17.08 6.20
CA SER A 309 11.42 -16.33 6.52
C SER A 309 12.60 -16.57 5.56
N GLU A 310 12.59 -17.66 4.80
CA GLU A 310 13.60 -17.99 3.78
C GLU A 310 13.41 -17.19 2.48
N LEU A 311 12.18 -16.75 2.22
CA LEU A 311 11.78 -16.05 1.00
C LEU A 311 11.63 -14.54 1.24
N SER A 312 11.20 -14.13 2.43
CA SER A 312 10.98 -12.72 2.80
C SER A 312 12.20 -11.83 2.50
N ALA A 313 13.40 -12.25 2.91
CA ALA A 313 14.64 -11.51 2.68
C ALA A 313 15.04 -11.38 1.19
N LYS A 314 14.55 -12.26 0.31
CA LYS A 314 14.78 -12.19 -1.14
C LYS A 314 13.74 -11.28 -1.80
N ILE A 315 12.48 -11.39 -1.38
CA ILE A 315 11.38 -10.50 -1.78
C ILE A 315 11.68 -9.05 -1.38
N GLU A 316 12.25 -8.81 -0.19
CA GLU A 316 12.67 -7.47 0.27
C GLU A 316 13.80 -6.89 -0.58
N ARG A 317 14.83 -7.69 -0.91
CA ARG A 317 15.93 -7.24 -1.79
C ARG A 317 15.41 -6.83 -3.16
N PHE A 318 14.54 -7.64 -3.77
CA PHE A 318 13.92 -7.29 -5.05
C PHE A 318 13.03 -6.04 -4.95
N ALA A 319 12.23 -5.90 -3.88
CA ALA A 319 11.39 -4.72 -3.67
C ALA A 319 12.22 -3.44 -3.42
N LEU A 320 13.39 -3.55 -2.79
CA LEU A 320 14.35 -2.44 -2.66
C LEU A 320 15.04 -2.13 -3.99
N GLN A 321 15.38 -3.15 -4.78
CA GLN A 321 15.92 -2.99 -6.13
C GLN A 321 14.91 -2.33 -7.08
N SER A 322 13.61 -2.68 -6.98
CA SER A 322 12.56 -2.03 -7.77
C SER A 322 12.38 -0.56 -7.38
N LEU A 323 12.52 -0.22 -6.10
CA LEU A 323 12.60 1.19 -5.68
C LEU A 323 13.88 1.90 -6.17
N GLN A 324 15.03 1.21 -6.23
CA GLN A 324 16.28 1.81 -6.68
C GLN A 324 16.24 2.23 -8.16
N TYR A 325 15.42 1.60 -9.00
CA TYR A 325 15.18 2.10 -10.36
C TYR A 325 14.62 3.53 -10.38
N LEU A 326 13.85 3.96 -9.36
CA LEU A 326 13.33 5.33 -9.25
C LEU A 326 14.41 6.40 -8.96
N LEU A 327 15.67 5.97 -8.75
CA LEU A 327 16.84 6.85 -8.64
C LEU A 327 17.53 7.08 -10.01
N SER A 328 17.11 6.37 -11.06
CA SER A 328 17.55 6.62 -12.43
C SER A 328 16.75 7.74 -13.08
N ASP A 329 17.41 8.56 -13.91
CA ASP A 329 16.76 9.68 -14.61
C ASP A 329 15.62 9.23 -15.54
N PHE A 330 15.72 8.00 -16.06
CA PHE A 330 14.77 7.37 -17.00
C PHE A 330 14.29 6.01 -16.48
N PRO A 331 13.06 5.57 -16.81
CA PRO A 331 12.59 4.22 -16.47
C PRO A 331 13.41 3.13 -17.19
N PRO A 332 13.67 1.98 -16.53
CA PRO A 332 14.37 0.84 -17.15
C PRO A 332 13.46 -0.02 -18.06
N PHE A 333 12.18 0.34 -18.15
CA PHE A 333 11.18 -0.38 -18.93
C PHE A 333 11.08 0.27 -20.31
N GLN A 334 11.27 -0.52 -21.37
CA GLN A 334 10.94 -0.12 -22.73
C GLN A 334 9.50 -0.52 -23.02
N ASP A 335 8.76 0.32 -23.73
CA ASP A 335 7.47 -0.08 -24.29
C ASP A 335 7.69 -1.05 -25.45
N ASP A 336 6.88 -2.11 -25.55
CA ASP A 336 6.96 -3.12 -26.63
C ASP A 336 6.60 -2.54 -28.03
N THR A 337 6.15 -1.29 -28.10
CA THR A 337 6.00 -0.52 -29.33
C THR A 337 7.37 -0.14 -29.89
N GLY A 338 7.81 -0.83 -30.95
CA GLY A 338 9.16 -0.69 -31.55
C GLY A 338 9.48 0.65 -32.24
N ASP A 339 8.78 1.73 -31.91
CA ASP A 339 9.16 3.10 -32.26
C ASP A 339 10.22 3.60 -31.26
N MET A 340 11.31 4.21 -31.75
CA MET A 340 12.43 4.66 -30.91
C MET A 340 12.17 5.99 -30.18
N GLU A 341 10.98 6.16 -29.60
CA GLU A 341 10.75 7.15 -28.55
C GLU A 341 11.23 6.57 -27.22
N ILE A 342 12.52 6.76 -26.93
CA ILE A 342 13.11 6.51 -25.61
C ILE A 342 12.24 7.24 -24.58
N ALA A 343 11.68 6.52 -23.59
CA ALA A 343 10.84 7.10 -22.56
C ALA A 343 11.61 8.15 -21.73
N THR A 344 11.51 9.41 -22.14
CA THR A 344 12.31 10.53 -21.63
C THR A 344 11.85 11.03 -20.26
N GLU A 345 10.64 10.67 -19.82
CA GLU A 345 10.07 11.05 -18.53
C GLU A 345 9.37 9.89 -17.83
N TRP A 346 9.42 9.88 -16.51
CA TRP A 346 8.74 8.90 -15.65
C TRP A 346 7.21 9.06 -15.70
N THR A 347 6.53 8.14 -16.37
CA THR A 347 5.06 8.04 -16.40
C THR A 347 4.49 7.61 -15.04
N GLU A 348 3.23 7.96 -14.74
CA GLU A 348 2.61 7.52 -13.48
C GLU A 348 2.53 5.98 -13.37
N GLU A 349 2.37 5.29 -14.50
CA GLU A 349 2.30 3.83 -14.55
C GLU A 349 3.67 3.18 -14.28
N SER A 350 4.75 3.62 -14.94
CA SER A 350 6.10 3.08 -14.71
C SER A 350 6.60 3.28 -13.28
N VAL A 351 6.29 4.44 -12.66
CA VAL A 351 6.56 4.67 -11.24
C VAL A 351 5.73 3.73 -10.36
N ASN A 352 4.46 3.52 -10.70
CA ASN A 352 3.59 2.61 -9.97
C ASN A 352 4.08 1.15 -10.03
N LEU A 353 4.61 0.67 -11.15
CA LEU A 353 5.21 -0.67 -11.26
C LEU A 353 6.31 -0.86 -10.19
N CYS A 354 7.28 0.05 -10.14
CA CYS A 354 8.38 0.03 -9.16
C CYS A 354 7.89 0.08 -7.70
N LEU A 355 6.85 0.88 -7.43
CA LEU A 355 6.29 1.07 -6.09
C LEU A 355 5.40 -0.09 -5.63
N GLN A 356 4.64 -0.72 -6.53
CA GLN A 356 3.45 -1.50 -6.14
C GLN A 356 3.79 -2.69 -5.25
N LEU A 357 4.87 -3.44 -5.54
CA LEU A 357 5.34 -4.53 -4.69
C LEU A 357 5.71 -4.02 -3.28
N PHE A 358 6.59 -3.03 -3.20
CA PHE A 358 7.12 -2.49 -1.96
C PHE A 358 6.02 -1.88 -1.06
N VAL A 359 5.18 -1.02 -1.63
CA VAL A 359 4.00 -0.42 -0.99
C VAL A 359 3.07 -1.50 -0.42
N SER A 360 3.02 -2.67 -1.07
CA SER A 360 2.19 -3.79 -0.62
C SER A 360 2.80 -4.59 0.56
N LEU A 361 4.10 -4.48 0.80
CA LEU A 361 4.85 -5.14 1.88
C LEU A 361 4.98 -4.25 3.15
N LEU A 362 4.89 -2.93 3.01
CA LEU A 362 4.95 -1.97 4.14
C LEU A 362 4.09 -2.35 5.37
N PRO A 363 2.85 -2.84 5.24
CA PRO A 363 2.03 -3.25 6.40
C PRO A 363 2.42 -4.60 7.01
N LEU A 364 3.40 -5.31 6.46
CA LEU A 364 3.93 -6.58 6.96
C LEU A 364 5.29 -6.41 7.65
N ASN A 365 6.09 -5.43 7.21
CA ASN A 365 7.36 -5.07 7.83
C ASN A 365 7.56 -3.54 7.83
N HIS A 366 7.34 -2.91 8.98
CA HIS A 366 7.43 -1.46 9.15
C HIS A 366 8.86 -0.91 8.99
N LYS A 367 9.90 -1.75 9.10
CA LYS A 367 11.31 -1.31 9.04
C LYS A 367 11.65 -0.68 7.68
N LEU A 368 11.01 -1.21 6.63
CA LEU A 368 11.09 -0.72 5.24
C LEU A 368 10.69 0.76 5.09
N LEU A 369 9.95 1.35 6.04
CA LEU A 369 9.66 2.80 6.02
C LEU A 369 10.94 3.66 6.04
N LYS A 370 12.03 3.17 6.66
CA LYS A 370 13.31 3.87 6.69
C LYS A 370 13.96 3.90 5.30
N ASP A 371 13.97 2.77 4.62
CA ASP A 371 14.52 2.64 3.27
C ASP A 371 13.71 3.47 2.26
N LEU A 372 12.37 3.48 2.40
CA LEU A 372 11.50 4.34 1.61
C LEU A 372 11.84 5.82 1.79
N ALA A 373 12.09 6.27 3.03
CA ALA A 373 12.46 7.66 3.29
C ALA A 373 13.82 8.02 2.69
N MET A 374 14.81 7.12 2.76
CA MET A 374 16.15 7.31 2.18
C MET A 374 16.17 7.31 0.65
N ILE A 375 15.27 6.56 0.00
CA ILE A 375 15.08 6.64 -1.45
C ILE A 375 14.28 7.90 -1.80
N TYR A 376 13.23 8.21 -1.01
CA TYR A 376 12.39 9.39 -1.22
C TYR A 376 13.21 10.68 -1.27
N THR A 377 14.16 10.92 -0.37
CA THR A 377 14.98 12.16 -0.39
C THR A 377 15.64 12.41 -1.76
N SER A 378 16.19 11.36 -2.39
CA SER A 378 16.92 11.43 -3.66
C SER A 378 16.06 11.39 -4.93
N THR A 379 14.78 10.99 -4.86
CA THR A 379 13.89 10.91 -6.04
C THR A 379 13.47 12.27 -6.62
N THR A 380 13.02 12.28 -7.89
CA THR A 380 12.52 13.47 -8.60
C THR A 380 11.16 13.96 -8.06
N PRO A 381 10.78 15.25 -8.28
CA PRO A 381 9.51 15.79 -7.76
C PRO A 381 8.24 15.10 -8.29
N SER A 382 8.27 14.55 -9.52
CA SER A 382 7.18 13.76 -10.11
C SER A 382 7.01 12.43 -9.37
N VAL A 383 8.09 11.65 -9.21
CA VAL A 383 8.10 10.42 -8.42
C VAL A 383 7.64 10.67 -6.98
N LYS A 384 8.14 11.72 -6.33
CA LYS A 384 7.73 12.12 -4.97
C LYS A 384 6.22 12.28 -4.84
N ARG A 385 5.56 12.94 -5.80
CA ARG A 385 4.09 13.12 -5.81
C ARG A 385 3.34 11.79 -5.87
N ILE A 386 3.84 10.81 -6.62
CA ILE A 386 3.22 9.49 -6.77
C ILE A 386 3.44 8.64 -5.51
N VAL A 387 4.64 8.68 -4.91
CA VAL A 387 4.91 8.06 -3.59
C VAL A 387 3.93 8.59 -2.53
N LEU A 388 3.75 9.92 -2.44
CA LEU A 388 2.82 10.55 -1.49
C LEU A 388 1.34 10.14 -1.69
N LYS A 389 0.95 9.76 -2.92
CA LYS A 389 -0.38 9.21 -3.24
C LYS A 389 -0.51 7.76 -2.77
N HIS A 390 0.52 6.94 -2.95
CA HIS A 390 0.44 5.48 -2.71
C HIS A 390 0.72 5.05 -1.25
N ILE A 391 1.36 5.88 -0.43
CA ILE A 391 1.56 5.59 1.01
C ILE A 391 0.29 5.66 1.88
N ASP A 392 -0.80 6.23 1.38
CA ASP A 392 -2.01 6.51 2.18
C ASP A 392 -2.59 5.24 2.85
N LYS A 393 -2.91 4.22 2.04
CA LYS A 393 -3.47 2.95 2.51
C LYS A 393 -2.51 2.16 3.41
N PRO A 394 -1.20 2.01 3.09
CA PRO A 394 -0.24 1.40 4.01
C PRO A 394 -0.17 2.10 5.36
N VAL A 395 -0.03 3.42 5.41
CA VAL A 395 0.16 4.17 6.67
C VAL A 395 -1.07 4.04 7.59
N ARG A 396 -2.29 4.04 7.04
CA ARG A 396 -3.52 3.74 7.82
C ARG A 396 -3.56 2.31 8.36
N THR A 397 -2.92 1.36 7.67
CA THR A 397 -2.86 -0.05 8.10
C THR A 397 -1.79 -0.26 9.19
N ILE A 398 -0.71 0.54 9.18
CA ILE A 398 0.38 0.52 10.17
C ILE A 398 -0.03 1.21 11.49
N GLY A 399 -0.80 2.30 11.40
CA GLY A 399 -1.31 3.02 12.58
C GLY A 399 -0.26 3.83 13.37
N MET A 400 -0.71 4.45 14.47
CA MET A 400 0.12 5.34 15.29
C MET A 400 1.04 4.63 16.31
N GLU A 401 0.86 3.32 16.50
CA GLU A 401 1.53 2.54 17.56
C GLU A 401 2.84 1.90 17.08
N SER A 402 3.13 1.94 15.78
CA SER A 402 4.32 1.37 15.16
C SER A 402 5.61 2.08 15.64
N PRO A 403 6.54 1.38 16.33
CA PRO A 403 7.75 2.00 16.85
C PRO A 403 8.74 2.37 15.73
N GLU A 404 8.76 1.65 14.61
CA GLU A 404 9.54 2.05 13.43
C GLU A 404 9.04 3.35 12.81
N LEU A 405 7.72 3.56 12.76
CA LEU A 405 7.13 4.81 12.28
C LEU A 405 7.44 5.96 13.24
N LEU A 406 7.29 5.76 14.55
CA LEU A 406 7.61 6.76 15.57
C LEU A 406 9.11 7.12 15.60
N HIS A 407 10.01 6.17 15.32
CA HIS A 407 11.43 6.42 15.13
C HIS A 407 11.70 7.23 13.85
N LEU A 408 10.99 6.97 12.76
CA LEU A 408 11.13 7.74 11.51
C LEU A 408 10.59 9.18 11.63
N VAL A 409 9.55 9.39 12.46
CA VAL A 409 9.06 10.74 12.79
C VAL A 409 10.08 11.49 13.66
N GLU A 410 10.68 10.86 14.67
CA GLU A 410 11.75 11.48 15.48
C GLU A 410 12.99 11.81 14.63
N ASN A 411 13.45 10.86 13.82
CA ASN A 411 14.67 10.93 13.02
C ASN A 411 14.36 11.14 11.53
N CYS A 412 13.68 12.24 11.20
CA CYS A 412 13.38 12.60 9.81
C CYS A 412 14.68 12.90 9.02
N PRO A 413 14.96 12.19 7.90
CA PRO A 413 16.07 12.56 7.02
C PRO A 413 15.75 13.84 6.25
N VAL A 414 16.79 14.64 5.95
CA VAL A 414 16.67 15.93 5.26
C VAL A 414 16.16 15.73 3.83
N GLY A 415 15.09 16.44 3.45
CA GLY A 415 14.36 16.26 2.19
C GLY A 415 13.13 15.35 2.27
N ALA A 416 12.89 14.68 3.41
CA ALA A 416 11.71 13.85 3.65
C ALA A 416 10.61 14.56 4.46
N GLU A 417 10.71 15.87 4.70
CA GLU A 417 9.76 16.66 5.50
C GLU A 417 8.34 16.53 4.95
N THR A 418 8.21 16.52 3.61
CA THR A 418 6.95 16.35 2.88
C THR A 418 6.34 14.95 3.05
N LEU A 419 7.18 13.91 3.20
CA LEU A 419 6.76 12.54 3.47
C LEU A 419 6.24 12.42 4.91
N ILE A 420 7.00 12.92 5.89
CA ILE A 420 6.58 12.94 7.31
C ILE A 420 5.30 13.75 7.48
N MET A 421 5.20 14.94 6.87
CA MET A 421 3.96 15.74 6.87
C MET A 421 2.76 14.98 6.35
N ARG A 422 2.91 14.20 5.26
CA ARG A 422 1.81 13.38 4.72
C ARG A 422 1.46 12.24 5.67
N ILE A 423 2.43 11.54 6.24
CA ILE A 423 2.23 10.48 7.25
C ILE A 423 1.45 11.01 8.45
N LEU A 424 1.85 12.15 9.03
CA LEU A 424 1.18 12.76 10.18
C LEU A 424 -0.28 13.16 9.85
N TYR A 425 -0.54 13.70 8.66
CA TYR A 425 -1.92 13.98 8.23
C TYR A 425 -2.75 12.71 8.03
N ILE A 426 -2.21 11.65 7.42
CA ILE A 426 -2.93 10.37 7.22
C ILE A 426 -3.35 9.76 8.57
N LEU A 427 -2.45 9.78 9.56
CA LEU A 427 -2.72 9.24 10.89
C LEU A 427 -3.77 10.06 11.65
N THR A 428 -3.68 11.40 11.61
CA THR A 428 -4.52 12.34 12.41
C THR A 428 -5.74 12.88 11.67
N GLU A 429 -6.18 12.22 10.60
CA GLU A 429 -7.35 12.65 9.82
C GLU A 429 -8.66 12.31 10.53
N ASN A 430 -8.78 11.07 11.03
CA ASN A 430 -10.01 10.53 11.64
C ASN A 430 -9.84 10.13 13.12
N CYS A 431 -8.63 10.24 13.66
CA CYS A 431 -8.29 9.81 15.03
C CYS A 431 -7.49 10.92 15.75
N PRO A 432 -7.68 11.11 17.07
CA PRO A 432 -6.83 12.01 17.86
C PRO A 432 -5.39 11.47 17.92
N PRO A 433 -4.36 12.34 17.99
CA PRO A 433 -2.96 11.92 18.03
C PRO A 433 -2.65 11.16 19.33
N SER A 434 -1.92 10.05 19.23
CA SER A 434 -1.44 9.31 20.40
C SER A 434 -0.35 10.09 21.15
N GLY A 435 -0.25 9.93 22.48
CA GLY A 435 0.76 10.65 23.29
C GLY A 435 2.21 10.36 22.84
N GLY A 436 2.49 9.14 22.40
CA GLY A 436 3.79 8.78 21.81
C GLY A 436 4.08 9.52 20.50
N LEU A 437 3.08 9.68 19.63
CA LEU A 437 3.22 10.47 18.40
C LEU A 437 3.46 11.95 18.70
N VAL A 438 2.76 12.52 19.69
CA VAL A 438 2.96 13.91 20.13
C VAL A 438 4.39 14.14 20.61
N GLU A 439 4.95 13.25 21.42
CA GLU A 439 6.33 13.41 21.91
C GLU A 439 7.35 13.34 20.76
N ARG A 440 7.21 12.40 19.83
CA ARG A 440 8.15 12.29 18.69
C ARG A 440 8.07 13.46 17.72
N VAL A 441 6.87 14.05 17.54
CA VAL A 441 6.71 15.30 16.78
C VAL A 441 7.30 16.50 17.55
N ARG A 442 7.20 16.53 18.89
CA ARG A 442 7.85 17.54 19.72
C ARG A 442 9.38 17.44 19.65
N GLU A 443 9.94 16.24 19.64
CA GLU A 443 11.38 15.98 19.44
C GLU A 443 11.84 16.43 18.06
N LEU A 444 11.14 16.04 16.99
CA LEU A 444 11.40 16.56 15.64
C LEU A 444 11.36 18.10 15.59
N TYR A 445 10.40 18.75 16.24
CA TYR A 445 10.29 20.21 16.23
C TYR A 445 11.38 20.91 17.06
N LYS A 446 11.89 20.29 18.14
CA LYS A 446 13.10 20.77 18.85
C LYS A 446 14.34 20.74 17.94
N HIS A 447 14.48 19.72 17.09
CA HIS A 447 15.60 19.60 16.15
C HIS A 447 15.42 20.45 14.88
N ASN A 448 14.19 20.64 14.40
CA ASN A 448 13.85 21.36 13.17
C ASN A 448 12.79 22.48 13.42
N PRO A 449 13.12 23.52 14.21
CA PRO A 449 12.15 24.55 14.62
C PRO A 449 11.65 25.44 13.46
N SER A 450 12.31 25.39 12.31
CA SER A 450 12.01 26.19 11.11
C SER A 450 10.65 25.87 10.48
N ASP A 451 10.11 24.66 10.68
CA ASP A 451 8.84 24.25 10.06
C ASP A 451 7.76 23.92 11.11
N VAL A 452 6.95 24.93 11.42
CA VAL A 452 5.82 24.77 12.35
C VAL A 452 4.69 23.87 11.81
N ARG A 453 4.72 23.48 10.52
CA ARG A 453 3.64 22.68 9.90
C ARG A 453 3.50 21.30 10.55
N PHE A 454 4.58 20.72 11.07
CA PHE A 454 4.57 19.43 11.78
C PHE A 454 3.68 19.43 13.03
N LEU A 455 3.43 20.61 13.62
CA LEU A 455 2.54 20.74 14.79
C LEU A 455 1.06 20.74 14.42
N ILE A 456 0.68 21.05 13.17
CA ILE A 456 -0.72 21.19 12.72
C ILE A 456 -1.51 19.86 12.82
N PRO A 457 -0.95 18.70 12.42
CA PRO A 457 -1.57 17.39 12.62
C PRO A 457 -1.86 17.06 14.10
N VAL A 458 -0.96 17.44 15.01
CA VAL A 458 -0.98 17.02 16.43
C VAL A 458 -1.56 18.06 17.41
N LEU A 459 -2.13 19.17 16.91
CA LEU A 459 -2.58 20.32 17.72
C LEU A 459 -3.36 19.96 19.00
N HIS A 460 -4.29 19.00 18.92
CA HIS A 460 -5.13 18.60 20.07
C HIS A 460 -4.40 17.84 21.18
N GLY A 461 -3.18 17.36 20.93
CA GLY A 461 -2.33 16.70 21.93
C GLY A 461 -1.26 17.61 22.54
N LEU A 462 -1.06 18.82 22.01
CA LEU A 462 -0.07 19.77 22.52
C LEU A 462 -0.57 20.51 23.77
N HIS A 463 0.34 20.90 24.64
CA HIS A 463 -0.03 21.76 25.78
C HIS A 463 -0.32 23.18 25.32
N LYS A 464 -1.25 23.87 26.02
CA LYS A 464 -1.63 25.27 25.79
C LYS A 464 -0.43 26.18 25.52
N ASN A 465 0.59 26.14 26.36
CA ASN A 465 1.77 27.00 26.25
C ASN A 465 2.57 26.76 24.94
N GLU A 466 2.57 25.53 24.42
CA GLU A 466 3.24 25.17 23.17
C GLU A 466 2.47 25.72 21.96
N VAL A 467 1.15 25.58 21.96
CA VAL A 467 0.26 26.15 20.92
C VAL A 467 0.35 27.67 20.91
N LEU A 468 0.40 28.31 22.08
CA LEU A 468 0.55 29.77 22.20
C LEU A 468 1.94 30.25 21.72
N ALA A 469 3.01 29.51 21.99
CA ALA A 469 4.35 29.81 21.48
C ALA A 469 4.47 29.62 19.96
N ALA A 470 3.76 28.64 19.39
CA ALA A 470 3.72 28.39 17.95
C ALA A 470 2.81 29.36 17.18
N LEU A 471 1.87 30.04 17.84
CA LEU A 471 0.86 30.90 17.21
C LEU A 471 1.41 32.00 16.27
N PRO A 472 2.50 32.74 16.60
CA PRO A 472 3.09 33.73 15.69
C PRO A 472 3.63 33.14 14.39
N TYR A 473 4.05 31.87 14.42
CA TYR A 473 4.53 31.13 13.25
C TYR A 473 3.36 30.56 12.45
N PHE A 474 2.32 30.03 13.10
CA PHE A 474 1.10 29.57 12.41
C PHE A 474 0.45 30.68 11.58
N ILE A 475 0.33 31.91 12.10
CA ILE A 475 -0.29 33.01 11.35
C ILE A 475 0.57 33.53 10.18
N LYS A 476 1.86 33.17 10.12
CA LYS A 476 2.76 33.48 8.98
C LYS A 476 2.68 32.45 7.84
N LEU A 477 1.90 31.37 8.00
CA LEU A 477 1.66 30.37 6.95
C LEU A 477 0.72 30.87 5.83
N SER A 478 0.55 30.05 4.79
CA SER A 478 -0.40 30.32 3.71
C SER A 478 -1.86 30.34 4.22
N PRO A 479 -2.77 31.14 3.62
CA PRO A 479 -4.13 31.33 4.16
C PRO A 479 -4.93 30.03 4.37
N ASN A 480 -4.69 29.01 3.54
CA ASN A 480 -5.35 27.71 3.64
C ASN A 480 -4.87 26.93 4.88
N LEU A 481 -3.56 26.99 5.19
CA LEU A 481 -3.00 26.37 6.40
C LEU A 481 -3.42 27.15 7.65
N VAL A 482 -3.44 28.49 7.60
CA VAL A 482 -3.97 29.31 8.70
C VAL A 482 -5.42 28.93 8.99
N ARG A 483 -6.29 28.89 7.96
CA ARG A 483 -7.68 28.44 8.13
C ARG A 483 -7.76 27.04 8.75
N GLY A 484 -7.00 26.06 8.24
CA GLY A 484 -6.97 24.70 8.78
C GLY A 484 -6.50 24.59 10.24
N VAL A 485 -5.57 25.44 10.69
CA VAL A 485 -5.18 25.54 12.11
C VAL A 485 -6.33 26.06 12.97
N PHE A 486 -6.98 27.15 12.55
CA PHE A 486 -8.10 27.73 13.29
C PHE A 486 -9.31 26.79 13.29
N ASP A 487 -9.61 26.12 12.18
CA ASP A 487 -10.69 25.13 12.12
C ASP A 487 -10.43 23.94 13.06
N ARG A 488 -9.19 23.45 13.17
CA ARG A 488 -8.81 22.41 14.15
C ARG A 488 -8.93 22.91 15.60
N LEU A 489 -8.41 24.09 15.91
CA LEU A 489 -8.46 24.67 17.27
C LEU A 489 -9.88 25.05 17.72
N LEU A 490 -10.79 25.34 16.79
CA LEU A 490 -12.17 25.72 17.08
C LEU A 490 -13.16 24.55 16.94
N LEU A 491 -12.74 23.40 16.41
CA LEU A 491 -13.60 22.24 16.11
C LEU A 491 -14.43 21.79 17.32
N SER A 492 -13.79 21.62 18.48
CA SER A 492 -14.45 21.18 19.73
C SER A 492 -15.49 22.17 20.29
N PHE A 493 -15.58 23.38 19.73
CA PHE A 493 -16.56 24.40 20.10
C PHE A 493 -17.67 24.56 19.05
N ARG A 494 -17.65 23.77 17.95
CA ARG A 494 -18.71 23.74 16.92
C ARG A 494 -19.93 22.88 17.32
N GLY A 495 -19.87 22.19 18.47
CA GLY A 495 -21.00 21.46 19.07
C GLY A 495 -21.02 19.95 18.88
N ASP A 496 -19.99 19.36 18.26
CA ASP A 496 -19.87 17.90 18.13
C ASP A 496 -19.09 17.30 19.33
N HIS A 497 -19.72 16.36 20.03
CA HIS A 497 -19.21 15.81 21.29
C HIS A 497 -18.21 14.65 21.11
N GLY A 498 -17.88 14.25 19.87
CA GLY A 498 -16.99 13.12 19.58
C GLY A 498 -15.48 13.43 19.50
N HIS A 499 -15.05 14.67 19.73
CA HIS A 499 -13.68 15.11 19.39
C HIS A 499 -12.83 15.55 20.59
N SER A 500 -11.50 15.41 20.44
CA SER A 500 -10.51 15.81 21.44
C SER A 500 -10.64 17.30 21.79
N ILE A 501 -10.64 17.59 23.09
CA ILE A 501 -10.77 18.95 23.62
C ILE A 501 -9.58 19.79 23.12
N SER A 502 -9.85 20.94 22.51
CA SER A 502 -8.81 21.88 22.08
C SER A 502 -8.07 22.46 23.30
N PRO A 503 -6.72 22.52 23.29
CA PRO A 503 -5.92 22.98 24.44
C PRO A 503 -5.98 24.50 24.69
N VAL A 504 -6.68 25.26 23.84
CA VAL A 504 -6.84 26.72 23.95
C VAL A 504 -8.32 27.05 23.73
N THR A 505 -8.91 27.85 24.62
CA THR A 505 -10.31 28.28 24.47
C THR A 505 -10.45 29.41 23.43
N PRO A 506 -11.64 29.68 22.86
CA PRO A 506 -11.80 30.73 21.86
C PRO A 506 -11.44 32.12 22.38
N SER A 507 -11.73 32.41 23.65
CA SER A 507 -11.32 33.67 24.29
C SER A 507 -9.80 33.76 24.43
N GLU A 508 -9.15 32.69 24.91
CA GLU A 508 -7.69 32.65 25.06
C GLU A 508 -6.96 32.76 23.71
N LEU A 509 -7.48 32.13 22.65
CA LEU A 509 -6.93 32.22 21.30
C LEU A 509 -7.00 33.66 20.76
N LEU A 510 -8.15 34.33 20.94
CA LEU A 510 -8.30 35.71 20.49
C LEU A 510 -7.49 36.69 21.35
N VAL A 511 -7.32 36.45 22.65
CA VAL A 511 -6.41 37.22 23.52
C VAL A 511 -4.95 37.01 23.10
N ALA A 512 -4.55 35.76 22.85
CA ALA A 512 -3.18 35.44 22.43
C ALA A 512 -2.79 36.15 21.13
N LEU A 513 -3.68 36.22 20.14
CA LEU A 513 -3.46 36.96 18.89
C LEU A 513 -3.17 38.46 19.09
N HIS A 514 -3.63 39.06 20.19
CA HIS A 514 -3.35 40.46 20.52
C HIS A 514 -2.05 40.63 21.31
N ASN A 515 -1.62 39.59 22.03
CA ASN A 515 -0.39 39.58 22.82
C ASN A 515 0.85 39.22 22.00
N ILE A 516 0.70 38.94 20.70
CA ILE A 516 1.82 38.83 19.75
C ILE A 516 2.45 40.21 19.56
N ASP A 517 3.72 40.36 19.94
CA ASP A 517 4.45 41.61 19.69
C ASP A 517 4.66 41.82 18.17
N CYS A 518 3.94 42.80 17.64
CA CYS A 518 3.98 43.22 16.25
C CYS A 518 4.73 44.56 16.06
N SER A 519 5.41 45.08 17.09
CA SER A 519 5.92 46.47 17.12
C SER A 519 6.91 46.78 16.00
N ASN A 520 7.67 45.79 15.54
CA ASN A 520 8.69 45.92 14.50
C ASN A 520 8.39 45.13 13.21
N ASP A 521 7.23 44.47 13.10
CA ASP A 521 6.88 43.58 11.99
C ASP A 521 5.46 43.86 11.46
N GLU A 522 5.39 44.72 10.45
CA GLU A 522 4.13 45.11 9.80
C GLU A 522 3.46 43.94 9.06
N ALA A 523 4.23 42.94 8.61
CA ALA A 523 3.71 41.76 7.94
C ALA A 523 3.05 40.79 8.95
N LEU A 524 3.66 40.62 10.13
CA LEU A 524 3.06 39.94 11.27
C LEU A 524 1.80 40.68 11.75
N MET A 525 1.81 42.01 11.83
CA MET A 525 0.62 42.78 12.18
C MET A 525 -0.53 42.57 11.18
N LYS A 526 -0.23 42.62 9.87
CA LYS A 526 -1.20 42.31 8.80
C LYS A 526 -1.71 40.86 8.89
N SER A 527 -0.89 39.93 9.34
CA SER A 527 -1.25 38.51 9.52
C SER A 527 -2.10 38.28 10.78
N ALA A 528 -1.78 38.94 11.89
CA ALA A 528 -2.59 38.94 13.11
C ALA A 528 -3.99 39.51 12.84
N ILE A 529 -4.08 40.62 12.09
CA ILE A 529 -5.36 41.20 11.64
C ILE A 529 -6.16 40.21 10.77
N LYS A 530 -5.51 39.42 9.92
CA LYS A 530 -6.20 38.35 9.15
C LYS A 530 -6.70 37.24 10.08
N ALA A 531 -5.90 36.81 11.05
CA ALA A 531 -6.27 35.77 12.02
C ALA A 531 -7.42 36.19 12.95
N THR A 532 -7.45 37.44 13.43
CA THR A 532 -8.59 37.95 14.20
C THR A 532 -9.85 38.05 13.33
N ASN A 533 -9.73 38.42 12.05
CA ASN A 533 -10.87 38.39 11.12
C ASN A 533 -11.42 36.96 10.88
N ILE A 534 -10.56 35.92 10.90
CA ILE A 534 -11.01 34.52 10.85
C ILE A 534 -11.83 34.17 12.10
N CYS A 535 -11.37 34.55 13.30
CA CYS A 535 -12.14 34.39 14.54
C CYS A 535 -13.52 35.05 14.44
N PHE A 536 -13.58 36.32 14.03
CA PHE A 536 -14.84 37.06 13.85
C PHE A 536 -15.76 36.50 12.75
N SER A 537 -15.28 35.61 11.88
CA SER A 537 -16.14 34.92 10.91
C SER A 537 -16.95 33.78 11.55
N GLU A 538 -16.46 33.17 12.64
CA GLU A 538 -17.11 32.08 13.37
C GLU A 538 -18.10 32.59 14.42
N LYS A 539 -19.17 33.23 13.94
CA LYS A 539 -20.18 33.92 14.77
C LYS A 539 -20.90 33.05 15.80
N SER A 540 -20.95 31.74 15.59
CA SER A 540 -21.52 30.77 16.54
C SER A 540 -20.64 30.59 17.79
N ILE A 541 -19.33 30.75 17.65
CA ILE A 541 -18.35 30.57 18.73
C ILE A 541 -18.05 31.92 19.39
N TYR A 542 -17.84 32.98 18.60
CA TYR A 542 -17.56 34.33 19.10
C TYR A 542 -18.84 35.12 19.39
N THR A 543 -19.56 34.65 20.41
CA THR A 543 -20.78 35.25 20.94
C THR A 543 -20.50 36.55 21.71
N GLN A 544 -21.57 37.27 22.05
CA GLN A 544 -21.52 38.49 22.88
C GLN A 544 -20.75 38.26 24.21
N GLU A 545 -20.92 37.10 24.83
CA GLU A 545 -20.32 36.77 26.14
C GLU A 545 -18.82 36.47 26.01
N VAL A 546 -18.44 35.64 25.04
CA VAL A 546 -17.03 35.31 24.75
C VAL A 546 -16.25 36.58 24.41
N LEU A 547 -16.82 37.46 23.59
CA LEU A 547 -16.19 38.74 23.25
C LEU A 547 -16.12 39.70 24.42
N ALA A 548 -17.11 39.73 25.33
CA ALA A 548 -17.03 40.54 26.54
C ALA A 548 -15.89 40.11 27.46
N VAL A 549 -15.68 38.79 27.63
CA VAL A 549 -14.54 38.23 28.39
C VAL A 549 -13.20 38.62 27.74
N VAL A 550 -13.06 38.45 26.41
CA VAL A 550 -11.85 38.86 25.67
C VAL A 550 -11.56 40.34 25.85
N LEU A 551 -12.56 41.20 25.65
CA LEU A 551 -12.38 42.65 25.76
C LEU A 551 -12.03 43.11 27.18
N GLN A 552 -12.55 42.46 28.22
CA GLN A 552 -12.14 42.73 29.61
C GLN A 552 -10.69 42.31 29.84
N GLN A 553 -10.30 41.10 29.42
CA GLN A 553 -8.92 40.60 29.58
C GLN A 553 -7.91 41.50 28.84
N LEU A 554 -8.20 41.89 27.60
CA LEU A 554 -7.36 42.79 26.80
C LEU A 554 -7.28 44.23 27.36
N LEU A 555 -8.33 44.70 28.03
CA LEU A 555 -8.30 46.00 28.72
C LEU A 555 -7.39 45.97 29.97
N ASP A 556 -7.32 44.83 30.66
CA ASP A 556 -6.54 44.72 31.90
C ASP A 556 -5.03 44.62 31.63
N HIS A 557 -4.60 44.03 30.52
CA HIS A 557 -3.20 43.97 30.07
C HIS A 557 -2.49 45.34 30.08
N THR A 558 -1.21 45.36 30.46
CA THR A 558 -0.34 46.55 30.48
C THR A 558 1.01 46.25 29.81
N PRO A 559 1.41 46.95 28.73
CA PRO A 559 0.65 47.96 27.97
C PRO A 559 -0.60 47.37 27.29
N ILE A 560 -1.51 48.26 26.84
CA ILE A 560 -2.72 47.85 26.11
C ILE A 560 -2.30 47.39 24.69
N PRO A 561 -2.75 46.20 24.22
CA PRO A 561 -2.41 45.71 22.89
C PRO A 561 -2.81 46.66 21.75
N VAL A 562 -1.92 46.83 20.75
CA VAL A 562 -2.09 47.78 19.64
C VAL A 562 -3.38 47.52 18.84
N LEU A 563 -3.77 46.26 18.68
CA LEU A 563 -4.98 45.85 17.95
C LEU A 563 -6.28 45.97 18.78
N PHE A 564 -6.22 46.29 20.08
CA PHE A 564 -7.36 46.25 20.99
C PHE A 564 -8.57 47.04 20.49
N MET A 565 -8.40 48.32 20.13
CA MET A 565 -9.52 49.16 19.68
C MET A 565 -10.11 48.71 18.35
N ARG A 566 -9.34 48.03 17.48
CA ARG A 566 -9.89 47.39 16.29
C ARG A 566 -10.88 46.30 16.68
N THR A 567 -10.51 45.45 17.63
CA THR A 567 -11.34 44.35 18.15
C THR A 567 -12.54 44.84 18.95
N VAL A 568 -12.45 45.97 19.66
CA VAL A 568 -13.61 46.68 20.25
C VAL A 568 -14.60 47.09 19.15
N ILE A 569 -14.14 47.76 18.10
CA ILE A 569 -14.99 48.21 16.98
C ILE A 569 -15.58 47.02 16.21
N GLN A 570 -14.81 45.96 15.96
CA GLN A 570 -15.31 44.74 15.31
C GLN A 570 -16.34 44.01 16.18
N SER A 571 -16.17 43.99 17.50
CA SER A 571 -17.15 43.40 18.43
C SER A 571 -18.46 44.18 18.46
N LEU A 572 -18.42 45.52 18.43
CA LEU A 572 -19.62 46.36 18.30
C LEU A 572 -20.34 46.15 16.97
N ALA A 573 -19.61 46.07 15.86
CA ALA A 573 -20.18 45.83 14.54
C ALA A 573 -20.81 44.43 14.40
N ALA A 574 -20.28 43.43 15.11
CA ALA A 574 -20.86 42.09 15.17
C ALA A 574 -22.06 42.00 16.15
N HIS A 575 -21.97 42.64 17.32
CA HIS A 575 -22.94 42.53 18.41
C HIS A 575 -23.27 43.91 19.02
N PRO A 576 -24.20 44.70 18.43
CA PRO A 576 -24.54 46.04 18.91
C PRO A 576 -25.02 46.13 20.37
N LYS A 577 -25.46 45.01 20.96
CA LYS A 577 -25.81 44.91 22.39
C LYS A 577 -24.63 45.18 23.34
N LEU A 578 -23.39 45.18 22.85
CA LEU A 578 -22.18 45.49 23.64
C LEU A 578 -21.97 46.99 23.93
N VAL A 579 -22.76 47.92 23.37
CA VAL A 579 -22.52 49.38 23.51
C VAL A 579 -22.35 49.81 24.97
N SER A 580 -23.22 49.41 25.90
CA SER A 580 -23.13 49.78 27.32
C SER A 580 -21.86 49.25 28.02
N PHE A 581 -21.42 48.05 27.66
CA PHE A 581 -20.17 47.47 28.13
C PHE A 581 -18.96 48.21 27.55
N VAL A 582 -18.99 48.56 26.25
CA VAL A 582 -17.92 49.33 25.61
C VAL A 582 -17.85 50.77 26.15
N MET A 583 -18.95 51.40 26.55
CA MET A 583 -18.91 52.66 27.30
C MET A 583 -18.09 52.54 28.60
N THR A 584 -18.22 51.40 29.30
CA THR A 584 -17.42 51.11 30.50
C THR A 584 -15.93 50.94 30.17
N ILE A 585 -15.61 50.29 29.05
CA ILE A 585 -14.24 50.18 28.52
C ILE A 585 -13.67 51.58 28.20
N LEU A 586 -14.39 52.38 27.41
CA LEU A 586 -13.94 53.71 26.97
C LEU A 586 -13.64 54.63 28.17
N ASN A 587 -14.47 54.63 29.21
CA ASN A 587 -14.19 55.37 30.44
C ASN A 587 -12.88 54.90 31.13
N ARG A 588 -12.70 53.57 31.32
CA ARG A 588 -11.45 53.01 31.87
C ARG A 588 -10.20 53.33 31.03
N LEU A 589 -10.33 53.47 29.72
CA LEU A 589 -9.25 53.90 28.83
C LEU A 589 -8.81 55.36 29.08
N ILE A 590 -9.73 56.26 29.45
CA ILE A 590 -9.38 57.63 29.88
C ILE A 590 -8.50 57.57 31.13
N SER A 591 -8.85 56.75 32.12
CA SER A 591 -8.03 56.55 33.32
C SER A 591 -6.62 56.03 32.99
N ARG A 592 -6.49 55.16 31.96
CA ARG A 592 -5.21 54.63 31.46
C ARG A 592 -4.46 55.56 30.49
N GLN A 593 -4.93 56.79 30.27
CA GLN A 593 -4.26 57.84 29.47
C GLN A 593 -3.96 57.46 28.01
N VAL A 594 -4.90 56.80 27.32
CA VAL A 594 -4.72 56.28 25.95
C VAL A 594 -4.23 57.29 24.89
N TRP A 595 -4.40 58.59 25.09
CA TRP A 595 -3.83 59.64 24.22
C TRP A 595 -2.30 59.61 24.12
N LYS A 596 -1.60 58.88 25.00
CA LYS A 596 -0.16 58.58 24.89
C LYS A 596 0.17 57.51 23.83
N MET A 597 -0.81 56.74 23.36
CA MET A 597 -0.64 55.63 22.42
C MET A 597 -1.40 55.95 21.12
N PRO A 598 -0.74 56.50 20.08
CA PRO A 598 -1.44 57.14 18.95
C PRO A 598 -2.35 56.18 18.16
N THR A 599 -1.96 54.91 18.01
CA THR A 599 -2.77 53.87 17.35
C THR A 599 -4.04 53.54 18.13
N VAL A 600 -3.92 53.34 19.44
CA VAL A 600 -5.05 53.11 20.36
C VAL A 600 -5.95 54.35 20.44
N TRP A 601 -5.37 55.55 20.43
CA TRP A 601 -6.10 56.82 20.47
C TRP A 601 -6.96 57.06 19.22
N GLN A 602 -6.44 56.81 18.01
CA GLN A 602 -7.24 56.89 16.79
C GLN A 602 -8.42 55.89 16.81
N GLY A 603 -8.18 54.68 17.31
CA GLY A 603 -9.24 53.69 17.52
C GLY A 603 -10.27 54.13 18.57
N PHE A 604 -9.85 54.79 19.66
CA PHE A 604 -10.72 55.37 20.68
C PHE A 604 -11.67 56.42 20.07
N LEU A 605 -11.13 57.38 19.32
CA LEU A 605 -11.93 58.43 18.67
C LEU A 605 -12.95 57.84 17.69
N ARG A 606 -12.52 56.90 16.82
CA ARG A 606 -13.43 56.24 15.88
C ARG A 606 -14.50 55.40 16.58
N CYS A 607 -14.19 54.79 17.72
CA CYS A 607 -15.18 54.08 18.53
C CYS A 607 -16.19 55.03 19.17
N CYS A 608 -15.76 56.21 19.65
CA CYS A 608 -16.66 57.25 20.15
C CYS A 608 -17.59 57.76 19.05
N GLU A 609 -17.08 58.04 17.85
CA GLU A 609 -17.87 58.46 16.69
C GLU A 609 -18.97 57.44 16.34
N LEU A 610 -18.61 56.16 16.24
CA LEU A 610 -19.53 55.05 15.95
C LEU A 610 -20.58 54.77 17.05
N THR A 611 -20.47 55.39 18.22
CA THR A 611 -21.34 55.15 19.38
C THR A 611 -22.00 56.42 19.94
N LYS A 612 -22.00 57.51 19.16
CA LYS A 612 -22.85 58.68 19.39
C LYS A 612 -24.33 58.26 19.51
N PRO A 613 -25.16 58.88 20.36
CA PRO A 613 -24.83 60.00 21.26
C PRO A 613 -24.17 59.56 22.59
N HIS A 614 -24.22 58.27 22.96
CA HIS A 614 -23.78 57.78 24.27
C HIS A 614 -22.33 58.20 24.61
N SER A 615 -21.44 58.15 23.63
CA SER A 615 -20.02 58.52 23.74
C SER A 615 -19.76 59.98 24.10
N LEU A 616 -20.71 60.89 23.86
CA LEU A 616 -20.57 62.32 24.19
C LEU A 616 -20.36 62.51 25.71
N THR A 617 -21.01 61.70 26.54
CA THR A 617 -20.81 61.68 28.00
C THR A 617 -19.38 61.34 28.42
N ILE A 618 -18.67 60.51 27.63
CA ILE A 618 -17.31 60.05 27.88
C ILE A 618 -16.29 61.04 27.33
N LEU A 619 -16.56 61.66 26.17
CA LEU A 619 -15.71 62.72 25.61
C LEU A 619 -15.60 63.92 26.57
N LEU A 620 -16.68 64.23 27.32
CA LEU A 620 -16.69 65.25 28.38
C LEU A 620 -15.85 64.90 29.63
N GLN A 621 -15.39 63.65 29.77
CA GLN A 621 -14.50 63.20 30.86
C GLN A 621 -13.01 63.31 30.49
N LEU A 622 -12.68 63.68 29.24
CA LEU A 622 -11.30 63.84 28.79
C LEU A 622 -10.60 65.06 29.42
N PRO A 623 -9.27 65.00 29.67
CA PRO A 623 -8.52 66.17 30.09
C PRO A 623 -8.62 67.32 29.08
N GLN A 624 -8.80 68.55 29.57
CA GLN A 624 -9.01 69.77 28.77
C GLN A 624 -8.11 69.87 27.52
N LYS A 625 -6.81 69.58 27.65
CA LYS A 625 -5.85 69.65 26.52
C LYS A 625 -6.21 68.71 25.36
N GLN A 626 -6.75 67.52 25.66
CA GLN A 626 -7.14 66.55 24.63
C GLN A 626 -8.50 66.91 24.04
N LEU A 627 -9.47 67.32 24.86
CA LEU A 627 -10.80 67.73 24.37
C LEU A 627 -10.71 68.93 23.40
N ILE A 628 -9.90 69.94 23.73
CA ILE A 628 -9.64 71.09 22.83
C ILE A 628 -8.98 70.62 21.53
N GLY A 629 -8.02 69.68 21.60
CA GLY A 629 -7.37 69.11 20.42
C GLY A 629 -8.32 68.37 19.49
N ILE A 630 -9.30 67.63 20.04
CA ILE A 630 -10.34 66.95 19.22
C ILE A 630 -11.25 68.00 18.57
N VAL A 631 -11.73 68.99 19.33
CA VAL A 631 -12.63 70.05 18.83
C VAL A 631 -11.98 70.91 17.73
N GLN A 632 -10.65 71.06 17.75
CA GLN A 632 -9.89 71.71 16.67
C GLN A 632 -9.76 70.87 15.39
N VAL A 633 -9.92 69.54 15.48
CA VAL A 633 -9.85 68.61 14.34
C VAL A 633 -11.23 68.29 13.78
N ASP A 634 -12.26 68.19 14.63
CA ASP A 634 -13.67 68.03 14.25
C ASP A 634 -14.54 69.15 14.86
N PRO A 635 -14.78 70.26 14.13
CA PRO A 635 -15.70 71.31 14.56
C PRO A 635 -17.19 70.94 14.42
N GLY A 636 -17.52 69.77 13.83
CA GLY A 636 -18.87 69.21 13.86
C GLY A 636 -19.23 68.69 15.25
N LEU A 637 -18.31 67.94 15.85
CA LEU A 637 -18.41 67.43 17.23
C LEU A 637 -18.68 68.54 18.26
N GLN A 638 -18.18 69.76 18.03
CA GLN A 638 -18.46 70.91 18.92
C GLN A 638 -19.96 71.17 19.07
N LYS A 639 -20.73 71.10 17.98
CA LYS A 639 -22.17 71.36 18.00
C LYS A 639 -22.92 70.28 18.77
N GLU A 640 -22.63 69.02 18.48
CA GLU A 640 -23.21 67.86 19.17
C GLU A 640 -22.93 67.88 20.68
N LEU A 641 -21.70 68.28 21.09
CA LEU A 641 -21.34 68.44 22.49
C LEU A 641 -22.11 69.59 23.15
N VAL A 642 -22.32 70.71 22.46
CA VAL A 642 -23.12 71.84 22.97
C VAL A 642 -24.59 71.42 23.14
N GLU A 643 -25.20 70.83 22.11
CA GLU A 643 -26.58 70.31 22.15
C GLU A 643 -26.76 69.30 23.31
N HIS A 644 -25.80 68.39 23.50
CA HIS A 644 -25.82 67.43 24.60
C HIS A 644 -25.65 68.08 25.99
N ILE A 645 -24.83 69.14 26.13
CA ILE A 645 -24.70 69.87 27.41
C ILE A 645 -25.98 70.65 27.74
N GLU A 646 -26.68 71.16 26.72
CA GLU A 646 -27.95 71.88 26.90
C GLU A 646 -29.11 70.94 27.23
N LEU A 647 -29.12 69.71 26.70
CA LEU A 647 -30.05 68.66 27.09
C LEU A 647 -29.82 68.13 28.53
N TYR A 648 -28.59 68.19 29.06
CA TYR A 648 -28.22 67.65 30.37
C TYR A 648 -27.56 68.71 31.28
N PRO A 649 -28.31 69.69 31.82
CA PRO A 649 -27.76 70.87 32.50
C PRO A 649 -26.87 70.58 33.72
N HIS A 650 -27.02 69.44 34.40
CA HIS A 650 -26.13 69.04 35.50
C HIS A 650 -24.66 68.82 35.03
N THR A 651 -24.45 68.44 33.77
CA THR A 651 -23.09 68.32 33.20
C THR A 651 -22.42 69.70 33.09
N LYS A 652 -23.18 70.73 32.71
CA LYS A 652 -22.74 72.13 32.59
C LYS A 652 -22.21 72.72 33.91
N MET A 653 -22.70 72.23 35.05
CA MET A 653 -22.22 72.63 36.38
C MET A 653 -20.94 71.91 36.84
N THR A 654 -20.61 70.78 36.21
CA THR A 654 -19.48 69.90 36.62
C THR A 654 -18.23 70.11 35.75
N LEU A 655 -18.39 70.74 34.58
CA LEU A 655 -17.31 70.97 33.62
C LEU A 655 -16.41 72.17 34.00
N PRO A 656 -15.07 72.03 33.92
CA PRO A 656 -14.13 73.14 34.06
C PRO A 656 -14.47 74.34 33.17
N SER A 657 -14.39 75.56 33.73
CA SER A 657 -14.78 76.80 33.07
C SER A 657 -14.09 77.04 31.72
N ALA A 658 -12.83 76.62 31.58
CA ALA A 658 -12.07 76.76 30.34
C ALA A 658 -12.47 75.73 29.25
N ILE A 659 -13.11 74.61 29.61
CA ILE A 659 -13.76 73.71 28.63
C ILE A 659 -15.03 74.38 28.10
N LEU A 660 -15.89 74.87 29.00
CA LEU A 660 -17.10 75.61 28.63
C LEU A 660 -16.77 76.79 27.70
N GLN A 661 -15.75 77.59 28.05
CA GLN A 661 -15.27 78.70 27.23
C GLN A 661 -14.76 78.26 25.85
N SER A 662 -14.08 77.11 25.75
CA SER A 662 -13.62 76.57 24.45
C SER A 662 -14.77 76.05 23.56
N LEU A 663 -15.89 75.63 24.17
CA LEU A 663 -17.09 75.20 23.46
C LEU A 663 -18.03 76.36 23.08
N GLY A 664 -17.76 77.59 23.55
CA GLY A 664 -18.62 78.77 23.37
C GLY A 664 -19.71 78.94 24.44
N LEU A 665 -19.68 78.13 25.50
CA LEU A 665 -20.64 78.17 26.60
C LEU A 665 -20.12 79.00 27.77
N HIS A 666 -20.94 79.91 28.30
CA HIS A 666 -20.61 80.61 29.54
C HIS A 666 -20.91 79.76 30.79
N PRO A 667 -20.05 79.79 31.83
CA PRO A 667 -20.35 79.21 33.13
C PRO A 667 -21.60 79.86 33.75
N THR A 668 -22.50 79.04 34.30
CA THR A 668 -23.71 79.47 35.01
C THR A 668 -23.35 80.06 36.38
N GLY A 669 -22.91 81.33 36.39
CA GLY A 669 -22.58 82.06 37.61
C GLY A 669 -22.08 83.50 37.43
N GLU A 670 -21.43 83.85 36.31
CA GLU A 670 -20.83 85.19 36.17
C GLU A 670 -21.79 86.28 35.63
N SER A 671 -22.84 85.91 34.89
CA SER A 671 -23.75 86.87 34.23
C SER A 671 -24.50 87.77 35.21
N ASP A 672 -24.98 87.20 36.32
CA ASP A 672 -25.97 87.85 37.18
C ASP A 672 -25.32 88.73 38.23
N ILE A 673 -24.11 88.38 38.67
CA ILE A 673 -23.29 89.21 39.57
C ILE A 673 -22.80 90.47 38.84
N LYS A 674 -22.41 90.36 37.56
CA LYS A 674 -21.94 91.51 36.76
C LYS A 674 -23.08 92.43 36.32
N LYS A 675 -24.32 91.94 36.17
CA LYS A 675 -25.52 92.80 36.01
C LYS A 675 -25.87 93.55 37.31
N LYS A 676 -26.07 92.84 38.44
CA LYS A 676 -26.49 93.47 39.71
C LYS A 676 -25.53 94.56 40.23
N ARG A 677 -24.24 94.52 39.88
CA ARG A 677 -23.25 95.58 40.25
C ARG A 677 -23.20 96.80 39.31
N LYS A 678 -23.85 96.79 38.13
CA LYS A 678 -23.91 97.97 37.23
C LYS A 678 -25.21 98.78 37.36
N ASP A 679 -26.31 98.15 37.73
CA ASP A 679 -27.59 98.85 37.92
C ASP A 679 -27.64 99.69 39.21
N SER A 680 -26.85 99.31 40.24
CA SER A 680 -26.80 100.03 41.52
C SER A 680 -26.06 101.38 41.48
N SER A 681 -25.16 101.59 40.51
CA SER A 681 -24.35 102.81 40.40
C SER A 681 -24.97 103.91 39.54
N THR A 682 -25.98 103.57 38.73
CA THR A 682 -26.36 104.39 37.55
C THR A 682 -27.77 104.97 37.65
N LYS A 683 -28.39 104.95 38.84
CA LYS A 683 -29.79 105.38 39.08
C LYS A 683 -29.98 106.39 40.22
N LYS A 684 -28.94 107.15 40.59
CA LYS A 684 -28.98 108.18 41.66
C LYS A 684 -28.49 109.58 41.24
N ARG A 685 -28.81 109.99 40.01
CA ARG A 685 -28.74 111.39 39.51
C ARG A 685 -29.86 111.61 38.48
N ARG A 686 -30.48 112.80 38.48
CA ARG A 686 -31.64 113.21 37.66
C ARG A 686 -32.99 112.51 37.96
N HIS A 687 -33.63 112.88 39.08
CA HIS A 687 -35.00 113.43 39.09
C HIS A 687 -35.41 113.80 40.52
N SER A 688 -35.33 115.09 40.90
CA SER A 688 -35.76 115.58 42.22
C SER A 688 -35.97 117.10 42.26
N SER A 689 -36.69 117.68 41.29
CA SER A 689 -37.02 119.13 41.31
C SER A 689 -38.12 119.51 40.31
N LYS A 690 -39.39 119.30 40.69
CA LYS A 690 -40.57 120.16 40.47
C LYS A 690 -41.87 119.36 40.63
N SER A 691 -42.91 119.83 41.31
CA SER A 691 -43.00 120.82 42.40
C SER A 691 -44.46 120.87 42.86
N ASN A 692 -44.73 120.73 44.15
CA ASN A 692 -45.93 121.31 44.75
C ASN A 692 -45.50 122.42 45.71
N SER A 693 -46.36 123.43 45.83
CA SER A 693 -46.32 124.45 46.86
C SER A 693 -46.70 123.85 48.24
N GLN A 694 -46.53 124.52 49.37
CA GLN A 694 -46.36 125.98 49.58
C GLN A 694 -45.62 126.26 50.90
N ASP A 695 -45.38 127.56 51.17
CA ASP A 695 -45.08 128.15 52.49
C ASP A 695 -43.74 127.76 53.18
N LYS A 696 -43.21 128.55 54.14
CA LYS A 696 -42.98 130.01 54.25
C LYS A 696 -42.16 130.25 55.53
N GLU A 697 -41.57 131.44 55.67
CA GLU A 697 -41.10 132.06 56.95
C GLU A 697 -40.20 131.17 57.87
N SER A 698 -38.86 131.22 57.82
CA SER A 698 -37.92 132.29 58.25
C SER A 698 -37.72 132.45 59.78
N PHE A 699 -36.49 132.27 60.27
CA PHE A 699 -35.67 133.34 60.88
C PHE A 699 -34.23 132.88 61.20
N ASN A 700 -33.28 133.83 61.18
CA ASN A 700 -31.85 133.74 61.53
C ASN A 700 -31.01 132.63 60.87
#